data_AF-A0A0K1EE21-F1
#
_entry.id   AF-A0A0K1EE21-F1
#
_cell.length_a   1.000
_cell.length_b   1.000
_cell.length_c   1.000
_cell.angle_alpha   90.00
_cell.angle_beta   90.00
_cell.angle_gamma   90.00
#
_symmetry.space_group_name_H-M   'P 1'
#
loop_
_entity.id
_entity.type
_entity.pdbx_description
1 polymer ?
#
loop_
_entity_poly.entity_id
_entity_poly.type
_entity_poly.pdbx_seq_one_letter_code
_entity_poly.pdbx_strand_id
1 'polypeptide(L)'
;MPLKRSSALSAFFFGLLCAVALLVGLTRNASAQTTIPGGNIANQTWTLAGSPYRVQGDIVIPAGSTLTIEAGVEVHVTPTDAQSGGLDSGRVEVTVRGTLNLNGTAASPVRFRATSNSTTPSLWYGVLTDGASAQLNVSHVHIQNARYAFHFSEGSHVLNHVSGQYNTQAVHVTGTATATVNHATFNNNTHGVYFTGGSSGSVNHSILRDNTNTGIYSQITGDAQSTISVLGCTLYANTTHGIYVQAAPSASLNFAVRNSIVTHNGTGLLRYTVTGNPSVSLTYSNVWGNTTNTTGGITSGAGLLQTNPLYVSASNLRLTSNSPARFASDTGGDIGALPYTGDPTTGLLGVLWDDRTLDASGSPYTVTGDLIVAPGVTLTLQPGTTLRFATTDAMGAGEDPALGELEVQGRLLAAGTLTQPIIFESAGSATPSWWGVNIGPTSTGSVTSHITIRRSRYGLHINNPSHVVDALTAQNNSYGVHVMGTSTASVTRSRLENNTYGAFFTNGASGSVVNSVIRNNTNTGVYTFIGNAVSSTVRVINSTVYANATYGLYVHAGANTTLAVHVTNSIVTNNGTGIFRYTSSGNPTVSVTYSDVWSNSPNYTGVAAGAGTISANPQYVSASDLRLQSTSPCIDTGTSSGAPDTDFDGNARPLDGDGVNGPAFDMGAYEFVGPSVCGDGAVGPGEVCDDGAQNGQYGRCLSDCSGLGPHCGDGIANGPEQCDDGNQSNTDACLNTCMVATCGDGFVQAGVEQCDDGNQSNNDACLNTCVPAFCGDGFVRTGVEQCDDGNLSNTDACLNTCVHATCGDGFVQIGVEQCDDGNLSNDDACLNTCMAATCGDGFVQTGVEQCDDGNQSNDDACLNTCTNASCGDGFVQTGVEQCDDGNQSNDDACLNTCTNASCGDGFVRTGVEQCDDGNQSNNDACLNTCVPASCGDGFVRTGVEQCDDGNQSNNDACLNTCVPASCGDGFVQTGVEQCDDGNQSNDDACLNTCTNASCGDGFVQTGVEACDDGNEIDNDDCRNNCSLPTCGDGVVQAGEACDDGNQSNNDACLNTCMLAICGDGFVRDGVEECDDGNQDDTDECVEGCVEATCGDGFVQEGVEECDDGNDESGDGCAADCTSEGQGGAGGGFGGAGGGFGGAGGGFGGAGGGFGGAGGFGGAGGGFGGAGGGFGGAGGNGGAGLGGSGGSTSGGDGAAEDDGGCGCRAAGGESTSQGSALLLLGGLAAMVGRRRRVKRAA
;
A
#
# COMPACT_ATOMS: atom_id res chain seq x y z
N MET A 1 28.77 -14.50 -65.59
CA MET A 1 28.36 -13.76 -66.83
C MET A 1 27.14 -12.87 -66.49
N PRO A 2 26.65 -11.98 -67.38
CA PRO A 2 26.04 -10.67 -66.99
C PRO A 2 24.53 -10.78 -66.64
N LEU A 3 23.86 -9.79 -66.02
CA LEU A 3 23.70 -8.35 -66.36
C LEU A 3 23.49 -7.48 -65.09
N LYS A 4 24.09 -6.29 -64.93
CA LYS A 4 23.79 -4.99 -65.58
C LYS A 4 22.33 -4.50 -65.47
N ARG A 5 22.06 -3.58 -64.54
CA ARG A 5 21.75 -2.15 -64.83
C ARG A 5 21.83 -1.30 -63.55
N SER A 6 22.08 0.00 -63.71
CA SER A 6 22.18 0.99 -62.63
C SER A 6 21.25 2.16 -62.91
N SER A 7 20.60 2.73 -61.88
CA SER A 7 19.62 3.82 -62.04
C SER A 7 19.68 4.87 -60.91
N ALA A 8 20.80 5.59 -60.88
CA ALA A 8 20.91 7.05 -60.74
C ALA A 8 20.22 7.85 -59.59
N LEU A 9 19.44 7.28 -58.67
CA LEU A 9 18.80 8.06 -57.58
C LEU A 9 19.68 8.25 -56.33
N SER A 10 20.40 7.22 -55.90
CA SER A 10 21.13 7.21 -54.61
C SER A 10 22.26 8.27 -54.52
N ALA A 11 22.83 8.68 -55.65
CA ALA A 11 23.92 9.66 -55.68
C ALA A 11 23.50 11.11 -55.31
N PHE A 12 22.22 11.46 -55.47
CA PHE A 12 21.75 12.83 -55.21
C PHE A 12 21.47 13.06 -53.71
N PHE A 13 20.90 12.07 -53.03
CA PHE A 13 20.64 12.14 -51.59
C PHE A 13 21.93 12.14 -50.76
N PHE A 14 22.94 11.35 -51.12
CA PHE A 14 24.21 11.34 -50.40
C PHE A 14 24.96 12.69 -50.50
N GLY A 15 24.90 13.33 -51.67
CA GLY A 15 25.41 14.69 -51.86
C GLY A 15 24.67 15.74 -51.02
N LEU A 16 23.34 15.61 -50.92
CA LEU A 16 22.51 16.52 -50.11
C LEU A 16 22.77 16.35 -48.61
N LEU A 17 22.89 15.11 -48.10
CA LEU A 17 23.24 14.86 -46.70
C LEU A 17 24.63 15.42 -46.34
N CYS A 18 25.63 15.23 -47.20
CA CYS A 18 26.96 15.83 -46.96
C CYS A 18 26.93 17.37 -47.01
N ALA A 19 26.10 17.99 -47.86
CA ALA A 19 25.93 19.43 -47.90
C ALA A 19 25.23 19.98 -46.65
N VAL A 20 24.16 19.32 -46.19
CA VAL A 20 23.46 19.68 -44.94
C VAL A 20 24.37 19.47 -43.72
N ALA A 21 25.14 18.38 -43.67
CA ALA A 21 26.12 18.16 -42.61
C ALA A 21 27.22 19.24 -42.56
N LEU A 22 27.68 19.75 -43.71
CA LEU A 22 28.61 20.89 -43.74
C LEU A 22 27.96 22.23 -43.35
N LEU A 23 26.68 22.43 -43.65
CA LEU A 23 25.95 23.67 -43.31
C LEU A 23 25.54 23.71 -41.83
N VAL A 24 25.06 22.61 -41.27
CA VAL A 24 24.74 22.49 -39.83
C VAL A 24 26.03 22.41 -38.99
N GLY A 25 27.12 21.87 -39.52
CA GLY A 25 28.42 21.81 -38.86
C GLY A 25 29.17 23.14 -38.68
N LEU A 26 28.64 24.26 -39.22
CA LEU A 26 29.35 25.55 -39.27
C LEU A 26 28.81 26.66 -38.34
N THR A 27 27.76 26.42 -37.56
CA THR A 27 27.38 27.30 -36.43
C THR A 27 28.03 26.85 -35.12
N ARG A 28 29.35 26.65 -35.13
CA ARG A 28 30.15 26.74 -33.90
C ARG A 28 30.19 28.20 -33.45
N ASN A 29 29.14 28.63 -32.75
CA ASN A 29 29.18 29.87 -31.98
C ASN A 29 30.36 29.77 -31.00
N ALA A 30 31.43 30.49 -31.29
CA ALA A 30 32.54 30.62 -30.35
C ALA A 30 32.03 31.40 -29.14
N SER A 31 31.89 30.72 -28.00
CA SER A 31 31.60 31.34 -26.71
C SER A 31 32.61 32.48 -26.48
N ALA A 32 32.10 33.70 -26.56
CA ALA A 32 32.92 34.91 -26.49
C ALA A 32 33.02 35.31 -25.01
N GLN A 33 34.00 34.73 -24.31
CA GLN A 33 34.27 35.00 -22.88
C GLN A 33 34.31 36.50 -22.59
N THR A 34 33.20 37.05 -22.09
CA THR A 34 33.06 38.49 -21.87
C THR A 34 33.83 38.86 -20.62
N THR A 35 34.88 39.67 -20.75
CA THR A 35 35.70 40.07 -19.60
C THR A 35 35.20 41.38 -19.02
N ILE A 36 34.89 41.38 -17.72
CA ILE A 36 34.36 42.52 -16.97
C ILE A 36 35.46 43.02 -16.01
N PRO A 37 36.12 44.17 -16.27
CA PRO A 37 37.21 44.67 -15.43
C PRO A 37 36.79 45.16 -14.03
N GLY A 38 35.50 45.14 -13.72
CA GLY A 38 34.88 45.84 -12.59
C GLY A 38 34.37 47.25 -12.96
N GLY A 39 33.82 47.96 -11.98
CA GLY A 39 33.18 49.28 -12.12
C GLY A 39 31.65 49.23 -12.08
N ASN A 40 31.02 50.37 -12.41
CA ASN A 40 29.56 50.49 -12.40
C ASN A 40 28.93 49.75 -13.59
N ILE A 41 28.02 48.81 -13.31
CA ILE A 41 27.20 48.10 -14.28
C ILE A 41 25.79 48.70 -14.26
N ALA A 42 25.40 49.38 -15.33
CA ALA A 42 24.11 50.06 -15.43
C ALA A 42 23.36 49.67 -16.71
N ASN A 43 22.12 49.22 -16.54
CA ASN A 43 21.15 48.90 -17.58
C ASN A 43 21.70 47.95 -18.64
N GLN A 44 22.16 46.78 -18.17
CA GLN A 44 22.70 45.70 -19.01
C GLN A 44 21.88 44.42 -18.85
N THR A 45 21.87 43.62 -19.92
CA THR A 45 21.48 42.21 -19.88
C THR A 45 22.68 41.35 -20.24
N TRP A 46 22.99 40.34 -19.43
CA TRP A 46 24.03 39.35 -19.68
C TRP A 46 23.37 38.07 -20.20
N THR A 47 23.77 37.65 -21.40
CA THR A 47 23.08 36.61 -22.18
C THR A 47 23.99 35.40 -22.38
N LEU A 48 23.40 34.24 -22.72
CA LEU A 48 24.19 33.01 -22.91
C LEU A 48 25.28 33.15 -23.99
N ALA A 49 25.12 34.06 -24.96
CA ALA A 49 26.11 34.32 -26.01
C ALA A 49 27.41 34.99 -25.52
N GLY A 50 27.35 35.78 -24.44
CA GLY A 50 28.53 36.39 -23.80
C GLY A 50 29.15 35.54 -22.68
N SER A 51 28.49 34.43 -22.32
CA SER A 51 28.91 33.49 -21.28
C SER A 51 30.17 32.71 -21.71
N PRO A 52 31.16 32.47 -20.82
CA PRO A 52 31.17 32.88 -19.42
C PRO A 52 31.64 34.34 -19.23
N TYR A 53 30.96 35.07 -18.34
CA TYR A 53 31.32 36.43 -17.94
C TYR A 53 32.41 36.39 -16.89
N ARG A 54 33.63 36.82 -17.24
CA ARG A 54 34.81 36.76 -16.39
C ARG A 54 35.04 38.08 -15.66
N VAL A 55 34.61 38.16 -14.40
CA VAL A 55 34.74 39.36 -13.56
C VAL A 55 36.14 39.41 -12.92
N GLN A 56 36.83 40.55 -13.07
CA GLN A 56 38.22 40.76 -12.66
C GLN A 56 38.41 41.76 -11.51
N GLY A 57 37.39 42.55 -11.22
CA GLY A 57 37.37 43.56 -10.17
C GLY A 57 35.93 43.89 -9.79
N ASP A 58 35.73 44.58 -8.68
CA ASP A 58 34.41 44.81 -8.07
C ASP A 58 33.39 45.37 -9.06
N ILE A 59 32.18 44.80 -9.11
CA ILE A 59 31.07 45.38 -9.85
C ILE A 59 30.03 45.99 -8.91
N VAL A 60 29.55 47.18 -9.26
CA VAL A 60 28.50 47.88 -8.53
C VAL A 60 27.33 48.11 -9.48
N ILE A 61 26.12 47.73 -9.09
CA ILE A 61 24.88 48.02 -9.81
C ILE A 61 24.25 49.24 -9.13
N PRO A 62 24.36 50.46 -9.69
CA PRO A 62 23.98 51.68 -8.97
C PRO A 62 22.47 51.78 -8.72
N ALA A 63 22.07 52.56 -7.72
CA ALA A 63 20.66 52.87 -7.48
C ALA A 63 19.97 53.43 -8.73
N GLY A 64 18.76 52.95 -9.02
CA GLY A 64 18.02 53.27 -10.25
C GLY A 64 18.58 52.65 -11.53
N SER A 65 19.53 51.72 -11.44
CA SER A 65 20.05 50.93 -12.58
C SER A 65 19.75 49.44 -12.41
N THR A 66 19.59 48.73 -13.53
CA THR A 66 19.32 47.29 -13.55
C THR A 66 20.46 46.50 -14.18
N LEU A 67 20.79 45.34 -13.62
CA LEU A 67 21.49 44.25 -14.31
C LEU A 67 20.55 43.04 -14.36
N THR A 68 20.34 42.48 -15.55
CA THR A 68 19.65 41.20 -15.74
C THR A 68 20.64 40.15 -16.21
N ILE A 69 20.59 38.94 -15.64
CA ILE A 69 21.40 37.79 -16.05
C ILE A 69 20.45 36.66 -16.43
N GLU A 70 20.55 36.21 -17.68
CA GLU A 70 19.65 35.20 -18.28
C GLU A 70 20.00 33.76 -17.86
N ALA A 71 19.05 32.85 -18.10
CA ALA A 71 19.19 31.42 -17.81
C ALA A 71 20.46 30.80 -18.43
N GLY A 72 21.10 29.92 -17.67
CA GLY A 72 22.30 29.18 -18.08
C GLY A 72 23.60 30.00 -18.13
N VAL A 73 23.55 31.32 -17.90
CA VAL A 73 24.75 32.16 -17.88
C VAL A 73 25.70 31.77 -16.73
N GLU A 74 26.98 31.63 -17.06
CA GLU A 74 28.05 31.46 -16.08
C GLU A 74 28.78 32.78 -15.84
N VAL A 75 29.05 33.07 -14.57
CA VAL A 75 29.85 34.21 -14.10
C VAL A 75 31.06 33.65 -13.35
N HIS A 76 32.26 33.90 -13.85
CA HIS A 76 33.52 33.41 -13.29
C HIS A 76 34.27 34.57 -12.64
N VAL A 77 34.38 34.55 -11.31
CA VAL A 77 34.93 35.66 -10.50
C VAL A 77 36.39 35.38 -10.13
N THR A 78 37.30 36.36 -10.28
CA THR A 78 38.71 36.14 -9.91
C THR A 78 38.93 36.09 -8.39
N PRO A 79 39.78 35.16 -7.88
CA PRO A 79 40.17 35.13 -6.46
C PRO A 79 41.02 36.31 -5.96
N THR A 80 41.29 37.28 -6.82
CA THR A 80 42.03 38.51 -6.54
C THR A 80 41.31 39.65 -7.23
N ASP A 81 41.03 40.73 -6.51
CA ASP A 81 40.54 41.98 -7.10
C ASP A 81 41.67 42.75 -7.78
N ALA A 82 41.46 43.13 -9.05
CA ALA A 82 42.40 43.92 -9.84
C ALA A 82 42.32 45.44 -9.59
N GLN A 83 41.28 45.93 -8.88
CA GLN A 83 41.12 47.36 -8.55
C GLN A 83 41.67 47.73 -7.16
N SER A 84 41.80 46.75 -6.26
CA SER A 84 42.07 46.90 -4.83
C SER A 84 41.08 47.84 -4.13
N GLY A 85 39.78 47.65 -4.42
CA GLY A 85 38.67 48.51 -4.02
C GLY A 85 37.82 47.95 -2.87
N GLY A 86 36.49 48.00 -3.07
CA GLY A 86 35.50 47.25 -2.30
C GLY A 86 35.37 47.51 -0.79
N LEU A 87 34.66 46.59 -0.16
CA LEU A 87 34.64 46.30 1.27
C LEU A 87 35.86 45.48 1.72
N ASP A 88 36.50 44.76 0.79
CA ASP A 88 37.56 43.78 1.03
C ASP A 88 38.55 43.76 -0.15
N SER A 89 39.43 44.76 -0.21
CA SER A 89 40.39 45.07 -1.29
C SER A 89 41.38 43.97 -1.74
N GLY A 90 41.21 42.74 -1.29
CA GLY A 90 41.85 41.55 -1.84
C GLY A 90 40.95 40.70 -2.75
N ARG A 91 39.62 40.90 -2.77
CA ARG A 91 38.64 39.98 -3.38
C ARG A 91 37.51 40.70 -4.10
N VAL A 92 37.13 40.18 -5.26
CA VAL A 92 36.08 40.75 -6.10
C VAL A 92 34.69 40.63 -5.44
N GLU A 93 33.95 41.73 -5.51
CA GLU A 93 32.59 41.91 -4.99
C GLU A 93 31.53 42.10 -6.10
N VAL A 94 30.28 41.71 -5.80
CA VAL A 94 29.10 41.99 -6.62
C VAL A 94 28.08 42.78 -5.78
N THR A 95 28.19 44.10 -5.83
CA THR A 95 27.44 45.05 -4.99
C THR A 95 26.17 45.53 -5.67
N VAL A 96 25.02 45.34 -5.03
CA VAL A 96 23.70 45.71 -5.55
C VAL A 96 23.14 46.90 -4.76
N ARG A 97 22.90 48.02 -5.46
CA ARG A 97 22.21 49.22 -4.95
C ARG A 97 20.98 49.60 -5.77
N GLY A 98 20.93 49.19 -7.03
CA GLY A 98 19.74 49.17 -7.87
C GLY A 98 19.09 47.78 -7.89
N THR A 99 18.76 47.29 -9.08
CA THR A 99 18.06 46.01 -9.26
C THR A 99 18.96 44.96 -9.93
N LEU A 100 19.09 43.78 -9.32
CA LEU A 100 19.74 42.61 -9.91
C LEU A 100 18.70 41.51 -10.15
N ASN A 101 18.46 41.17 -11.41
CA ASN A 101 17.59 40.08 -11.83
C ASN A 101 18.45 38.86 -12.22
N LEU A 102 18.26 37.74 -11.53
CA LEU A 102 18.93 36.47 -11.80
C LEU A 102 17.89 35.44 -12.27
N ASN A 103 17.71 35.37 -13.58
CA ASN A 103 16.57 34.70 -14.22
C ASN A 103 16.95 33.27 -14.65
N GLY A 104 17.35 32.42 -13.71
CA GLY A 104 17.64 31.02 -13.97
C GLY A 104 16.38 30.15 -14.10
N THR A 105 16.57 28.94 -14.64
CA THR A 105 15.56 27.86 -14.60
C THR A 105 16.18 26.57 -14.04
N ALA A 106 15.36 25.59 -13.64
CA ALA A 106 15.86 24.31 -13.13
C ALA A 106 16.82 23.60 -14.12
N ALA A 107 16.49 23.60 -15.41
CA ALA A 107 17.33 23.05 -16.47
C ALA A 107 18.55 23.93 -16.83
N SER A 108 18.51 25.23 -16.53
CA SER A 108 19.56 26.19 -16.87
C SER A 108 19.70 27.28 -15.80
N PRO A 109 20.27 26.95 -14.63
CA PRO A 109 20.45 27.91 -13.55
C PRO A 109 21.59 28.90 -13.88
N VAL A 110 21.50 30.12 -13.33
CA VAL A 110 22.60 31.09 -13.36
C VAL A 110 23.71 30.61 -12.41
N ARG A 111 24.97 30.57 -12.85
CA ARG A 111 26.08 29.98 -12.07
C ARG A 111 27.19 30.99 -11.78
N PHE A 112 27.37 31.37 -10.52
CA PHE A 112 28.53 32.11 -10.03
C PHE A 112 29.56 31.16 -9.42
N ARG A 113 30.82 31.21 -9.89
CA ARG A 113 31.94 30.48 -9.25
C ARG A 113 33.26 31.23 -9.37
N ALA A 114 34.26 30.80 -8.62
CA ALA A 114 35.63 31.29 -8.84
C ALA A 114 36.17 30.88 -10.22
N THR A 115 37.10 31.65 -10.80
CA THR A 115 37.80 31.29 -12.06
C THR A 115 38.70 30.05 -11.93
N SER A 116 38.81 29.47 -10.74
CA SER A 116 39.57 28.25 -10.44
C SER A 116 38.60 27.14 -10.01
N ASN A 117 38.67 25.98 -10.66
CA ASN A 117 37.91 24.79 -10.28
C ASN A 117 38.48 24.23 -8.96
N SER A 118 38.07 24.81 -7.84
CA SER A 118 38.54 24.48 -6.48
C SER A 118 37.36 24.22 -5.54
N THR A 119 37.59 23.49 -4.47
CA THR A 119 36.66 23.34 -3.33
C THR A 119 36.97 24.31 -2.19
N THR A 120 37.96 25.20 -2.35
CA THR A 120 38.29 26.23 -1.35
C THR A 120 37.16 27.27 -1.26
N PRO A 121 36.64 27.59 -0.05
CA PRO A 121 35.72 28.69 0.15
C PRO A 121 36.42 30.05 0.18
N SER A 122 35.66 31.14 0.21
CA SER A 122 36.17 32.48 0.49
C SER A 122 37.20 33.01 -0.54
N LEU A 123 37.17 32.50 -1.77
CA LEU A 123 38.04 32.94 -2.87
C LEU A 123 37.64 34.32 -3.41
N TRP A 124 36.34 34.59 -3.54
CA TRP A 124 35.78 35.91 -3.85
C TRP A 124 34.81 36.32 -2.73
N TYR A 125 34.33 37.57 -2.71
CA TYR A 125 33.55 38.05 -1.56
C TYR A 125 32.11 37.51 -1.58
N GLY A 126 31.31 37.92 -2.56
CA GLY A 126 29.90 37.52 -2.64
C GLY A 126 29.03 38.43 -3.49
N VAL A 127 27.76 38.05 -3.62
CA VAL A 127 26.66 38.96 -4.04
C VAL A 127 26.11 39.63 -2.78
N LEU A 128 26.12 40.97 -2.74
CA LEU A 128 25.81 41.72 -1.53
C LEU A 128 24.93 42.94 -1.80
N THR A 129 23.98 43.20 -0.90
CA THR A 129 23.07 44.36 -0.96
C THR A 129 23.39 45.32 0.18
N ASP A 130 23.85 46.54 -0.12
CA ASP A 130 24.36 47.47 0.90
C ASP A 130 23.54 48.77 1.07
N GLY A 131 22.26 48.73 0.68
CA GLY A 131 21.29 49.78 1.03
C GLY A 131 19.84 49.34 0.85
N ALA A 132 18.95 49.85 1.70
CA ALA A 132 17.53 49.43 1.79
C ALA A 132 16.66 49.56 0.51
N SER A 133 17.15 50.18 -0.57
CA SER A 133 16.45 50.26 -1.87
C SER A 133 16.94 49.25 -2.92
N ALA A 134 17.94 48.43 -2.58
CA ALA A 134 18.47 47.39 -3.46
C ALA A 134 17.43 46.27 -3.64
N GLN A 135 17.14 45.92 -4.89
CA GLN A 135 16.27 44.80 -5.25
C GLN A 135 17.11 43.64 -5.80
N LEU A 136 16.90 42.44 -5.26
CA LEU A 136 17.56 41.22 -5.70
C LEU A 136 16.49 40.17 -6.02
N ASN A 137 16.20 40.01 -7.30
CA ASN A 137 15.19 39.08 -7.82
C ASN A 137 15.88 37.78 -8.24
N VAL A 138 15.55 36.65 -7.60
CA VAL A 138 16.35 35.41 -7.70
C VAL A 138 15.47 34.20 -7.99
N SER A 139 15.79 33.51 -9.08
CA SER A 139 15.26 32.19 -9.42
C SER A 139 16.38 31.29 -9.93
N HIS A 140 16.49 30.07 -9.39
CA HIS A 140 17.41 29.02 -9.85
C HIS A 140 18.86 29.50 -10.04
N VAL A 141 19.51 29.87 -8.94
CA VAL A 141 20.90 30.37 -8.94
C VAL A 141 21.79 29.43 -8.15
N HIS A 142 22.98 29.15 -8.68
CA HIS A 142 24.03 28.38 -8.02
C HIS A 142 25.26 29.25 -7.75
N ILE A 143 25.73 29.28 -6.50
CA ILE A 143 26.89 30.12 -6.09
C ILE A 143 27.95 29.28 -5.37
N GLN A 144 29.20 29.35 -5.85
CA GLN A 144 30.33 28.58 -5.32
C GLN A 144 31.56 29.44 -4.97
N ASN A 145 32.34 28.97 -3.99
CA ASN A 145 33.63 29.52 -3.56
C ASN A 145 33.60 30.94 -2.97
N ALA A 146 32.44 31.52 -2.70
CA ALA A 146 32.32 32.84 -2.09
C ALA A 146 32.69 32.82 -0.60
N ARG A 147 32.93 33.99 -0.02
CA ARG A 147 32.92 34.18 1.44
C ARG A 147 31.47 34.10 1.91
N TYR A 148 30.60 34.90 1.31
CA TYR A 148 29.16 34.88 1.49
C TYR A 148 28.53 34.72 0.11
N ALA A 149 27.77 33.65 -0.18
CA ALA A 149 27.16 33.55 -1.51
C ALA A 149 26.12 34.66 -1.73
N PHE A 150 25.28 34.90 -0.72
CA PHE A 150 24.48 36.12 -0.56
C PHE A 150 24.78 36.81 0.79
N HIS A 151 24.85 38.14 0.81
CA HIS A 151 25.06 38.95 2.03
C HIS A 151 24.13 40.17 2.08
N PHE A 152 23.35 40.29 3.16
CA PHE A 152 22.33 41.32 3.35
C PHE A 152 22.55 42.08 4.66
N SER A 153 22.77 43.40 4.60
CA SER A 153 22.90 44.27 5.79
C SER A 153 21.67 45.15 6.07
N GLU A 154 20.88 45.45 5.04
CA GLU A 154 19.62 46.20 5.10
C GLU A 154 18.58 45.60 4.14
N GLY A 155 17.32 46.01 4.26
CA GLY A 155 16.23 45.65 3.33
C GLY A 155 15.50 44.34 3.64
N SER A 156 14.67 43.90 2.69
CA SER A 156 13.95 42.62 2.74
C SER A 156 14.17 41.88 1.43
N HIS A 157 14.65 40.63 1.53
CA HIS A 157 15.13 39.85 0.40
C HIS A 157 14.44 38.48 0.34
N VAL A 158 14.08 38.04 -0.86
CA VAL A 158 13.49 36.71 -1.08
C VAL A 158 14.38 35.93 -2.03
N LEU A 159 14.86 34.77 -1.58
CA LEU A 159 15.70 33.86 -2.34
C LEU A 159 14.92 32.59 -2.65
N ASN A 160 14.55 32.38 -3.91
CA ASN A 160 13.82 31.19 -4.35
C ASN A 160 14.74 30.28 -5.19
N HIS A 161 14.69 28.97 -4.92
CA HIS A 161 15.43 27.94 -5.68
C HIS A 161 16.95 28.19 -5.75
N VAL A 162 17.54 28.70 -4.65
CA VAL A 162 18.98 29.00 -4.58
C VAL A 162 19.80 27.80 -4.13
N SER A 163 20.99 27.62 -4.68
CA SER A 163 21.92 26.57 -4.25
C SER A 163 23.32 27.11 -4.05
N GLY A 164 24.03 26.54 -3.08
CA GLY A 164 25.29 27.09 -2.61
C GLY A 164 26.23 26.01 -2.11
N GLN A 165 27.44 25.95 -2.68
CA GLN A 165 28.42 24.91 -2.37
C GLN A 165 29.82 25.50 -2.18
N TYR A 166 30.55 24.99 -1.17
CA TYR A 166 31.91 25.44 -0.84
C TYR A 166 32.01 26.97 -0.57
N ASN A 167 31.01 27.58 0.06
CA ASN A 167 31.08 28.96 0.56
C ASN A 167 31.41 28.97 2.06
N THR A 168 31.85 30.10 2.64
CA THR A 168 31.95 30.19 4.11
C THR A 168 30.56 30.31 4.75
N GLN A 169 29.67 31.09 4.15
CA GLN A 169 28.23 31.12 4.45
C GLN A 169 27.47 31.13 3.11
N ALA A 170 26.40 30.35 2.96
CA ALA A 170 25.59 30.39 1.75
C ALA A 170 24.65 31.63 1.74
N VAL A 171 24.07 31.97 2.88
CA VAL A 171 23.37 33.24 3.10
C VAL A 171 23.82 33.85 4.43
N HIS A 172 24.26 35.11 4.40
CA HIS A 172 24.58 35.89 5.61
C HIS A 172 23.63 37.08 5.73
N VAL A 173 22.83 37.10 6.79
CA VAL A 173 21.91 38.18 7.14
C VAL A 173 22.44 38.92 8.37
N THR A 174 22.53 40.24 8.30
CA THR A 174 23.11 41.08 9.35
C THR A 174 22.42 42.44 9.43
N GLY A 175 22.87 43.32 10.33
CA GLY A 175 22.30 44.65 10.53
C GLY A 175 20.83 44.56 10.95
N THR A 176 19.96 45.14 10.14
CA THR A 176 18.49 45.07 10.27
C THR A 176 17.83 44.34 9.09
N ALA A 177 18.61 43.66 8.24
CA ALA A 177 18.08 42.96 7.08
C ALA A 177 17.11 41.83 7.46
N THR A 178 16.16 41.59 6.55
CA THR A 178 15.29 40.42 6.58
C THR A 178 15.49 39.56 5.34
N ALA A 179 15.46 38.23 5.51
CA ALA A 179 15.64 37.29 4.40
C ALA A 179 14.68 36.11 4.51
N THR A 180 13.96 35.82 3.42
CA THR A 180 13.13 34.63 3.25
C THR A 180 13.80 33.72 2.22
N VAL A 181 14.18 32.52 2.65
CA VAL A 181 14.96 31.56 1.85
C VAL A 181 14.11 30.33 1.57
N ASN A 182 13.67 30.17 0.33
CA ASN A 182 12.73 29.12 -0.10
C ASN A 182 13.39 28.15 -1.08
N HIS A 183 13.11 26.85 -0.93
CA HIS A 183 13.55 25.78 -1.85
C HIS A 183 15.07 25.77 -2.07
N ALA A 184 15.84 26.08 -1.02
CA ALA A 184 17.29 26.22 -1.12
C ALA A 184 18.01 24.88 -0.92
N THR A 185 19.17 24.70 -1.57
CA THR A 185 20.08 23.56 -1.35
C THR A 185 21.48 24.04 -1.01
N PHE A 186 21.84 24.00 0.27
CA PHE A 186 23.14 24.46 0.78
C PHE A 186 23.97 23.30 1.31
N ASN A 187 25.00 22.91 0.56
CA ASN A 187 25.84 21.76 0.87
C ASN A 187 27.34 22.06 0.91
N ASN A 188 28.12 21.39 1.78
CA ASN A 188 29.57 21.56 1.87
C ASN A 188 30.07 23.01 2.11
N ASN A 189 29.23 23.91 2.62
CA ASN A 189 29.64 25.24 3.06
C ASN A 189 30.20 25.14 4.49
N THR A 190 30.79 26.21 5.04
CA THR A 190 31.05 26.23 6.51
C THR A 190 29.74 26.42 7.28
N HIS A 191 28.87 27.32 6.81
CA HIS A 191 27.50 27.44 7.28
C HIS A 191 26.52 27.53 6.10
N GLY A 192 25.30 27.04 6.28
CA GLY A 192 24.21 27.28 5.33
C GLY A 192 23.69 28.70 5.46
N VAL A 193 22.76 28.93 6.38
CA VAL A 193 22.19 30.26 6.66
C VAL A 193 22.74 30.80 7.99
N TYR A 194 23.11 32.08 8.01
CA TYR A 194 23.76 32.73 9.15
C TYR A 194 23.09 34.08 9.46
N PHE A 195 22.45 34.19 10.62
CA PHE A 195 21.77 35.41 11.09
C PHE A 195 22.57 36.09 12.21
N THR A 196 22.79 37.40 12.10
CA THR A 196 23.54 38.22 13.07
C THR A 196 22.95 39.62 13.25
N GLY A 197 23.43 40.38 14.24
CA GLY A 197 22.98 41.75 14.48
C GLY A 197 21.58 41.76 15.08
N GLY A 198 20.66 42.47 14.43
CA GLY A 198 19.22 42.45 14.68
C GLY A 198 18.41 41.88 13.51
N SER A 199 19.03 41.07 12.65
CA SER A 199 18.36 40.47 11.49
C SER A 199 17.22 39.52 11.89
N SER A 200 16.29 39.29 10.96
CA SER A 200 15.15 38.37 11.08
C SER A 200 14.94 37.63 9.75
N GLY A 201 14.06 36.64 9.70
CA GLY A 201 13.77 35.95 8.43
C GLY A 201 13.08 34.60 8.55
N SER A 202 13.10 33.86 7.44
CA SER A 202 12.58 32.49 7.38
C SER A 202 13.44 31.61 6.47
N VAL A 203 13.49 30.32 6.76
CA VAL A 203 14.11 29.29 5.91
C VAL A 203 13.05 28.20 5.70
N ASN A 204 12.59 28.05 4.46
CA ASN A 204 11.40 27.26 4.11
C ASN A 204 11.74 26.23 3.02
N HIS A 205 11.21 25.01 3.13
CA HIS A 205 11.32 23.96 2.10
C HIS A 205 12.75 23.68 1.62
N SER A 206 13.75 23.82 2.51
CA SER A 206 15.16 23.90 2.15
C SER A 206 16.00 22.76 2.73
N ILE A 207 17.01 22.32 1.97
CA ILE A 207 17.97 21.27 2.33
C ILE A 207 19.30 21.93 2.73
N LEU A 208 19.72 21.75 3.99
CA LEU A 208 20.99 22.27 4.51
C LEU A 208 21.82 21.10 5.02
N ARG A 209 22.71 20.58 4.18
CA ARG A 209 23.35 19.27 4.37
C ARG A 209 24.88 19.29 4.30
N ASP A 210 25.55 18.40 5.02
CA ASP A 210 27.00 18.17 4.94
C ASP A 210 27.86 19.45 5.14
N ASN A 211 27.34 20.49 5.83
CA ASN A 211 28.09 21.72 6.06
C ASN A 211 29.10 21.54 7.20
N THR A 212 30.32 22.06 7.03
CA THR A 212 31.49 21.73 7.85
C THR A 212 31.48 22.35 9.26
N ASN A 213 30.46 23.14 9.59
CA ASN A 213 30.15 23.56 10.95
C ASN A 213 28.64 23.46 11.25
N THR A 214 27.79 24.33 10.69
CA THR A 214 26.39 24.44 11.14
C THR A 214 25.41 24.73 10.01
N GLY A 215 24.25 24.07 10.00
CA GLY A 215 23.19 24.27 9.00
C GLY A 215 22.60 25.69 9.06
N ILE A 216 21.92 26.01 10.16
CA ILE A 216 21.40 27.36 10.47
C ILE A 216 22.04 27.88 11.75
N TYR A 217 22.70 29.04 11.67
CA TYR A 217 23.32 29.71 12.81
C TYR A 217 22.65 31.05 13.07
N SER A 218 22.29 31.35 14.32
CA SER A 218 21.73 32.62 14.75
C SER A 218 22.45 33.15 15.99
N GLN A 219 22.93 34.39 15.93
CA GLN A 219 23.55 35.11 17.04
C GLN A 219 23.08 36.58 17.03
N ILE A 220 21.97 36.84 17.72
CA ILE A 220 21.35 38.17 17.81
C ILE A 220 21.99 38.98 18.95
N THR A 221 22.26 40.25 18.69
CA THR A 221 23.11 41.12 19.53
C THR A 221 22.49 42.50 19.77
N GLY A 222 22.84 43.13 20.89
CA GLY A 222 22.29 44.42 21.29
C GLY A 222 20.95 44.26 22.03
N ASP A 223 20.02 45.17 21.77
CA ASP A 223 18.63 45.21 22.27
C ASP A 223 17.59 44.81 21.20
N ALA A 224 18.07 44.31 20.06
CA ALA A 224 17.26 43.94 18.91
C ALA A 224 16.14 42.93 19.25
N GLN A 225 15.03 43.06 18.51
CA GLN A 225 13.89 42.14 18.55
C GLN A 225 13.87 41.37 17.22
N SER A 226 14.23 40.09 17.27
CA SER A 226 14.37 39.24 16.08
C SER A 226 13.39 38.07 16.08
N THR A 227 12.87 37.73 14.90
CA THR A 227 12.06 36.52 14.67
C THR A 227 12.68 35.72 13.52
N ILE A 228 12.91 34.43 13.75
CA ILE A 228 13.43 33.50 12.73
C ILE A 228 12.57 32.24 12.73
N SER A 229 12.06 31.83 11.56
CA SER A 229 11.35 30.56 11.39
C SER A 229 12.11 29.58 10.49
N VAL A 230 11.89 28.29 10.75
CA VAL A 230 12.36 27.16 9.95
C VAL A 230 11.16 26.25 9.69
N LEU A 231 10.74 26.17 8.44
CA LEU A 231 9.52 25.45 8.01
C LEU A 231 9.87 24.44 6.92
N GLY A 232 9.38 23.20 6.99
CA GLY A 232 9.53 22.27 5.86
C GLY A 232 10.99 21.95 5.51
N CYS A 233 11.95 22.05 6.42
CA CYS A 233 13.38 21.97 6.08
C CYS A 233 14.01 20.61 6.43
N THR A 234 15.02 20.20 5.67
CA THR A 234 15.84 19.00 5.96
C THR A 234 17.28 19.40 6.28
N LEU A 235 17.69 19.26 7.55
CA LEU A 235 19.01 19.61 8.05
C LEU A 235 19.80 18.34 8.40
N TYR A 236 20.74 17.96 7.53
CA TYR A 236 21.37 16.64 7.51
C TYR A 236 22.89 16.67 7.64
N ALA A 237 23.48 15.86 8.52
CA ALA A 237 24.94 15.62 8.60
C ALA A 237 25.84 16.87 8.73
N ASN A 238 25.33 17.98 9.28
CA ASN A 238 26.14 19.17 9.54
C ASN A 238 27.06 18.90 10.76
N THR A 239 28.36 19.19 10.61
CA THR A 239 29.42 18.61 11.46
C THR A 239 29.28 18.95 12.95
N THR A 240 28.88 20.17 13.29
CA THR A 240 28.74 20.63 14.69
C THR A 240 27.28 20.75 15.10
N HIS A 241 26.45 21.46 14.32
CA HIS A 241 25.02 21.65 14.64
C HIS A 241 24.12 21.62 13.40
N GLY A 242 22.90 21.09 13.53
CA GLY A 242 21.82 21.40 12.59
C GLY A 242 21.43 22.87 12.75
N ILE A 243 20.99 23.25 13.95
CA ILE A 243 20.60 24.61 14.32
C ILE A 243 21.36 25.08 15.58
N TYR A 244 21.95 26.27 15.52
CA TYR A 244 22.54 26.99 16.66
C TYR A 244 21.80 28.31 16.89
N VAL A 245 21.32 28.53 18.12
CA VAL A 245 20.51 29.71 18.48
C VAL A 245 21.11 30.42 19.70
N GLN A 246 21.53 31.68 19.54
CA GLN A 246 22.08 32.53 20.60
C GLN A 246 21.48 33.94 20.57
N ALA A 247 21.31 34.53 21.75
CA ALA A 247 21.02 35.95 21.94
C ALA A 247 21.95 36.60 22.98
N ALA A 248 22.06 37.93 22.92
CA ALA A 248 22.63 38.79 23.96
C ALA A 248 21.63 39.02 25.13
N PRO A 249 22.04 39.61 26.28
CA PRO A 249 21.18 39.65 27.47
C PRO A 249 19.94 40.55 27.33
N SER A 250 20.06 41.57 26.48
CA SER A 250 19.04 42.57 26.17
C SER A 250 18.27 42.29 24.87
N ALA A 251 18.70 41.31 24.08
CA ALA A 251 18.08 40.97 22.80
C ALA A 251 16.93 39.98 23.00
N SER A 252 15.83 40.17 22.28
CA SER A 252 14.77 39.18 22.14
C SER A 252 14.95 38.44 20.83
N LEU A 253 14.95 37.11 20.88
CA LEU A 253 14.94 36.26 19.71
C LEU A 253 13.84 35.21 19.90
N ASN A 254 12.89 35.18 18.97
CA ASN A 254 11.93 34.09 18.84
C ASN A 254 12.34 33.21 17.65
N PHE A 255 12.70 31.96 17.93
CA PHE A 255 13.14 31.00 16.93
C PHE A 255 12.15 29.82 16.87
N ALA A 256 11.50 29.60 15.72
CA ALA A 256 10.48 28.56 15.56
C ALA A 256 10.91 27.49 14.56
N VAL A 257 10.75 26.21 14.91
CA VAL A 257 11.03 25.06 14.04
C VAL A 257 9.77 24.21 13.89
N ARG A 258 9.34 24.03 12.63
CA ARG A 258 8.06 23.41 12.27
C ARG A 258 8.18 22.60 10.98
N ASN A 259 7.42 21.51 10.84
CA ASN A 259 7.37 20.64 9.66
C ASN A 259 8.76 20.23 9.15
N SER A 260 9.76 20.08 10.02
CA SER A 260 11.18 19.99 9.63
C SER A 260 11.85 18.72 10.16
N ILE A 261 12.84 18.21 9.44
CA ILE A 261 13.65 17.05 9.82
C ILE A 261 15.09 17.50 10.09
N VAL A 262 15.61 17.22 11.30
CA VAL A 262 16.95 17.58 11.74
C VAL A 262 17.69 16.34 12.21
N THR A 263 18.52 15.73 11.36
CA THR A 263 19.14 14.41 11.63
C THR A 263 20.63 14.31 11.29
N HIS A 264 21.31 13.36 11.94
CA HIS A 264 22.73 13.03 11.71
C HIS A 264 23.74 14.17 11.97
N ASN A 265 23.32 15.29 12.55
CA ASN A 265 24.20 16.41 12.89
C ASN A 265 24.96 16.13 14.19
N GLY A 266 26.05 16.88 14.45
CA GLY A 266 26.76 16.80 15.75
C GLY A 266 25.84 17.09 16.94
N THR A 267 25.04 18.14 16.84
CA THR A 267 23.87 18.41 17.70
C THR A 267 22.71 18.82 16.80
N GLY A 268 21.50 18.31 17.01
CA GLY A 268 20.34 18.70 16.21
C GLY A 268 20.01 20.18 16.41
N LEU A 269 19.61 20.56 17.62
CA LEU A 269 19.33 21.94 18.01
C LEU A 269 20.05 22.32 19.33
N LEU A 270 20.86 23.37 19.30
CA LEU A 270 21.46 24.00 20.49
C LEU A 270 20.87 25.39 20.75
N ARG A 271 20.19 25.52 21.88
CA ARG A 271 19.76 26.80 22.47
C ARG A 271 20.81 27.30 23.46
N TYR A 272 21.60 28.31 23.08
CA TYR A 272 22.71 28.80 23.90
C TYR A 272 22.24 29.89 24.90
N THR A 273 22.16 29.51 26.18
CA THR A 273 21.54 30.32 27.24
C THR A 273 22.51 31.13 28.12
N VAL A 274 23.83 31.05 27.87
CA VAL A 274 24.84 31.65 28.77
C VAL A 274 24.93 33.18 28.62
N THR A 275 24.66 33.72 27.43
CA THR A 275 24.75 35.15 27.11
C THR A 275 23.40 35.86 27.01
N GLY A 276 22.29 35.15 27.18
CA GLY A 276 20.94 35.64 26.90
C GLY A 276 19.96 34.48 26.87
N ASN A 277 18.66 34.74 26.78
CA ASN A 277 17.62 33.72 26.91
C ASN A 277 16.67 33.70 25.70
N PRO A 278 17.14 33.26 24.51
CA PRO A 278 16.29 33.19 23.31
C PRO A 278 15.12 32.22 23.52
N SER A 279 13.96 32.52 22.93
CA SER A 279 12.84 31.59 22.83
C SER A 279 13.10 30.63 21.67
N VAL A 280 12.92 29.32 21.89
CA VAL A 280 13.02 28.29 20.85
C VAL A 280 11.82 27.36 20.98
N SER A 281 11.01 27.26 19.93
CA SER A 281 9.89 26.32 19.83
C SER A 281 10.16 25.26 18.76
N LEU A 282 9.69 24.03 19.02
CA LEU A 282 9.87 22.87 18.17
C LEU A 282 8.58 22.04 18.15
N THR A 283 7.93 21.94 16.99
CA THR A 283 6.62 21.29 16.79
C THR A 283 6.56 20.58 15.44
N TYR A 284 5.75 19.52 15.30
CA TYR A 284 5.49 18.82 14.02
C TYR A 284 6.78 18.57 13.23
N SER A 285 7.79 17.98 13.85
CA SER A 285 9.17 17.94 13.35
C SER A 285 9.86 16.68 13.84
N ASN A 286 10.85 16.16 13.10
CA ASN A 286 11.61 14.99 13.50
C ASN A 286 13.06 15.37 13.85
N VAL A 287 13.49 15.05 15.07
CA VAL A 287 14.86 15.33 15.55
C VAL A 287 15.48 14.06 16.11
N TRP A 288 16.22 13.34 15.25
CA TRP A 288 16.71 11.98 15.48
C TRP A 288 18.13 11.75 14.93
N GLY A 289 18.84 10.75 15.45
CA GLY A 289 20.15 10.32 14.92
C GLY A 289 21.29 11.33 15.03
N ASN A 290 21.09 12.45 15.73
CA ASN A 290 22.15 13.42 16.03
C ASN A 290 22.95 12.94 17.26
N THR A 291 24.23 13.29 17.39
CA THR A 291 25.01 12.93 18.62
C THR A 291 24.43 13.57 19.89
N THR A 292 23.62 14.63 19.74
CA THR A 292 22.67 15.11 20.75
C THR A 292 21.48 15.74 20.02
N ASN A 293 20.26 15.22 20.16
CA ASN A 293 19.10 15.76 19.43
C ASN A 293 18.77 17.21 19.80
N THR A 294 18.63 17.52 21.08
CA THR A 294 18.28 18.87 21.58
C THR A 294 19.02 19.20 22.87
N THR A 295 19.46 20.45 23.04
CA THR A 295 20.10 20.92 24.28
C THR A 295 19.86 22.41 24.54
N GLY A 296 20.02 22.85 25.79
CA GLY A 296 19.74 24.22 26.23
C GLY A 296 18.34 24.47 26.79
N GLY A 297 17.61 23.41 27.14
CA GLY A 297 16.23 23.51 27.64
C GLY A 297 15.27 24.03 26.58
N ILE A 298 15.28 23.41 25.40
CA ILE A 298 14.26 23.60 24.37
C ILE A 298 13.03 22.80 24.80
N THR A 299 11.86 23.44 24.83
CA THR A 299 10.59 22.75 25.12
C THR A 299 10.05 22.12 23.84
N SER A 300 9.83 20.82 23.85
CA SER A 300 9.11 20.09 22.80
C SER A 300 7.62 20.40 22.86
N GLY A 301 7.02 20.68 21.70
CA GLY A 301 5.57 20.82 21.53
C GLY A 301 4.95 19.59 20.85
N ALA A 302 3.69 19.75 20.41
CA ALA A 302 2.96 18.71 19.69
C ALA A 302 3.67 18.30 18.38
N GLY A 303 3.51 17.03 17.98
CA GLY A 303 4.07 16.48 16.74
C GLY A 303 5.60 16.34 16.71
N LEU A 304 6.31 16.39 17.85
CA LEU A 304 7.73 16.06 17.85
C LEU A 304 7.93 14.54 17.69
N LEU A 305 8.55 14.15 16.59
CA LEU A 305 9.06 12.80 16.34
C LEU A 305 10.54 12.69 16.74
N GLN A 306 10.92 11.52 17.24
CA GLN A 306 12.29 11.16 17.56
C GLN A 306 12.59 9.74 17.06
N THR A 307 12.43 9.53 15.75
CA THR A 307 12.53 8.21 15.10
C THR A 307 13.20 8.32 13.73
N ASN A 308 13.76 7.25 13.20
CA ASN A 308 14.43 7.23 11.89
C ASN A 308 13.48 7.72 10.78
N PRO A 309 13.82 8.79 10.01
CA PRO A 309 12.96 9.27 8.93
C PRO A 309 12.93 8.36 7.69
N LEU A 310 13.70 7.25 7.67
CA LEU A 310 13.73 6.28 6.57
C LEU A 310 13.92 6.91 5.20
N TYR A 311 15.05 7.59 5.03
CA TYR A 311 15.50 8.09 3.73
C TYR A 311 15.87 6.94 2.77
N VAL A 312 15.74 7.18 1.46
CA VAL A 312 16.23 6.26 0.42
C VAL A 312 17.72 5.95 0.60
N SER A 313 18.54 6.97 0.88
CA SER A 313 19.94 6.78 1.28
C SER A 313 20.54 8.04 1.93
N ALA A 314 21.79 7.96 2.38
CA ALA A 314 22.54 9.15 2.83
C ALA A 314 22.79 10.19 1.71
N SER A 315 22.73 9.80 0.44
CA SER A 315 22.78 10.73 -0.70
C SER A 315 21.39 11.22 -1.11
N ASN A 316 20.38 10.33 -1.14
CA ASN A 316 19.01 10.62 -1.53
C ASN A 316 18.10 10.75 -0.28
N LEU A 317 17.87 11.99 0.16
CA LEU A 317 17.12 12.31 1.39
C LEU A 317 15.60 12.40 1.19
N ARG A 318 15.04 11.83 0.11
CA ARG A 318 13.60 11.61 -0.02
C ARG A 318 13.12 10.58 1.01
N LEU A 319 11.89 10.73 1.48
CA LEU A 319 11.24 9.75 2.37
C LEU A 319 10.87 8.49 1.60
N THR A 320 10.89 7.34 2.27
CA THR A 320 10.39 6.06 1.72
C THR A 320 8.96 5.75 2.19
N SER A 321 8.32 4.75 1.58
CA SER A 321 6.90 4.39 1.76
C SER A 321 6.46 4.30 3.21
N ASN A 322 7.26 3.66 4.07
CA ASN A 322 6.94 3.44 5.48
C ASN A 322 7.49 4.52 6.41
N SER A 323 7.95 5.65 5.87
CA SER A 323 8.58 6.69 6.69
C SER A 323 7.61 7.23 7.74
N PRO A 324 8.00 7.31 9.03
CA PRO A 324 7.21 7.98 10.06
C PRO A 324 7.19 9.52 9.89
N ALA A 325 7.96 10.08 8.94
CA ALA A 325 7.90 11.49 8.57
C ALA A 325 6.83 11.78 7.48
N ARG A 326 6.18 10.75 6.92
CA ARG A 326 4.96 10.93 6.13
C ARG A 326 3.80 11.33 7.03
N PHE A 327 2.90 12.17 6.51
CA PHE A 327 1.69 12.65 7.20
C PHE A 327 1.89 13.30 8.59
N ALA A 328 3.13 13.64 8.97
CA ALA A 328 3.52 14.09 10.31
C ALA A 328 3.48 15.62 10.52
N SER A 329 3.07 16.39 9.51
CA SER A 329 2.94 17.85 9.60
C SER A 329 1.72 18.26 10.43
N ASP A 330 1.61 19.55 10.75
CA ASP A 330 0.40 20.10 11.36
C ASP A 330 -0.85 20.05 10.47
N THR A 331 -0.66 19.86 9.16
CA THR A 331 -1.71 19.74 8.14
C THR A 331 -1.97 18.29 7.71
N GLY A 332 -1.32 17.31 8.33
CA GLY A 332 -1.43 15.89 7.95
C GLY A 332 -0.68 15.52 6.67
N GLY A 333 0.24 16.36 6.19
CA GLY A 333 1.16 16.07 5.08
C GLY A 333 2.56 15.69 5.55
N ASP A 334 3.48 15.45 4.62
CA ASP A 334 4.87 15.09 4.93
C ASP A 334 5.65 16.25 5.58
N ILE A 335 6.70 15.91 6.35
CA ILE A 335 7.63 16.88 6.93
C ILE A 335 9.02 16.81 6.28
N GLY A 336 9.76 17.91 6.33
CA GLY A 336 11.05 18.09 5.66
C GLY A 336 10.92 18.68 4.25
N ALA A 337 12.06 18.84 3.58
CA ALA A 337 12.18 19.56 2.31
C ALA A 337 11.99 18.68 1.05
N LEU A 338 11.72 17.39 1.25
CA LEU A 338 11.58 16.40 0.17
C LEU A 338 10.43 15.45 0.54
N PRO A 339 9.23 15.62 -0.04
CA PRO A 339 8.10 14.73 0.22
C PRO A 339 8.34 13.32 -0.38
N TYR A 340 7.54 12.37 0.07
CA TYR A 340 7.44 11.05 -0.52
C TYR A 340 7.01 11.13 -1.99
N THR A 341 7.68 10.36 -2.86
CA THR A 341 7.43 10.30 -4.32
C THR A 341 7.59 8.87 -4.86
N GLY A 342 7.03 7.89 -4.13
CA GLY A 342 6.95 6.49 -4.56
C GLY A 342 8.13 5.58 -4.16
N ASP A 343 9.13 6.07 -3.42
CA ASP A 343 10.30 5.26 -3.03
C ASP A 343 9.94 4.15 -2.01
N PRO A 344 10.09 2.85 -2.31
CA PRO A 344 9.75 1.78 -1.36
C PRO A 344 10.72 1.71 -0.18
N THR A 345 10.21 1.42 1.02
CA THR A 345 11.05 1.09 2.18
C THR A 345 11.64 -0.33 2.04
N THR A 346 12.96 -0.44 2.18
CA THR A 346 13.66 -1.74 2.15
C THR A 346 13.44 -2.54 3.42
N GLY A 347 12.40 -3.40 3.43
CA GLY A 347 12.09 -4.34 4.51
C GLY A 347 10.92 -3.90 5.41
N LEU A 348 10.68 -4.66 6.49
CA LEU A 348 9.63 -4.35 7.45
C LEU A 348 10.21 -3.55 8.64
N LEU A 349 9.94 -2.26 8.61
CA LEU A 349 10.17 -1.27 9.68
C LEU A 349 9.41 0.01 9.34
N GLY A 350 9.30 0.93 10.30
CA GLY A 350 8.59 2.19 10.16
C GLY A 350 7.09 2.04 10.34
N VAL A 351 6.32 2.88 9.67
CA VAL A 351 4.85 2.91 9.73
C VAL A 351 4.27 2.30 8.46
N LEU A 352 3.45 1.26 8.59
CA LEU A 352 2.58 0.79 7.52
C LEU A 352 1.42 1.77 7.40
N TRP A 353 1.43 2.55 6.32
CA TRP A 353 0.38 3.51 5.95
C TRP A 353 -0.67 2.92 5.00
N ASP A 354 -0.39 1.73 4.46
CA ASP A 354 -1.16 1.08 3.41
C ASP A 354 -1.37 -0.40 3.82
N ASP A 355 -2.53 -0.99 3.47
CA ASP A 355 -2.90 -2.36 3.86
C ASP A 355 -1.89 -3.39 3.34
N ARG A 356 -1.44 -4.31 4.22
CA ARG A 356 -0.41 -5.29 3.89
C ARG A 356 -0.80 -6.71 4.29
N THR A 357 -0.87 -7.60 3.31
CA THR A 357 -0.92 -9.05 3.55
C THR A 357 0.48 -9.64 3.47
N LEU A 358 0.80 -10.58 4.37
CA LEU A 358 2.05 -11.35 4.43
C LEU A 358 1.70 -12.84 4.60
N ASP A 359 2.54 -13.73 4.06
CA ASP A 359 2.22 -15.15 3.84
C ASP A 359 3.36 -16.12 4.23
N ALA A 360 3.08 -17.41 4.12
CA ALA A 360 4.04 -18.47 4.47
C ALA A 360 5.21 -18.61 3.46
N SER A 361 5.09 -18.13 2.23
CA SER A 361 6.15 -18.24 1.20
C SER A 361 7.26 -17.21 1.41
N GLY A 362 6.91 -15.97 1.80
CA GLY A 362 7.88 -14.93 2.14
C GLY A 362 8.50 -15.07 3.54
N SER A 363 8.15 -16.13 4.27
CA SER A 363 8.57 -16.33 5.67
C SER A 363 9.96 -16.99 5.80
N PRO A 364 10.80 -16.57 6.75
CA PRO A 364 10.55 -15.56 7.79
C PRO A 364 10.84 -14.13 7.32
N TYR A 365 9.83 -13.26 7.33
CA TYR A 365 10.04 -11.83 7.10
C TYR A 365 10.88 -11.25 8.24
N THR A 366 11.95 -10.54 7.90
CA THR A 366 12.82 -9.90 8.90
C THR A 366 12.31 -8.49 9.20
N VAL A 367 12.01 -8.25 10.48
CA VAL A 367 11.59 -6.95 11.01
C VAL A 367 12.81 -6.30 11.67
N THR A 368 13.32 -5.21 11.09
CA THR A 368 14.67 -4.67 11.41
C THR A 368 14.66 -3.53 12.43
N GLY A 369 13.49 -3.05 12.82
CA GLY A 369 13.26 -2.07 13.87
C GLY A 369 11.79 -2.04 14.24
N ASP A 370 11.34 -0.97 14.87
CA ASP A 370 9.90 -0.79 15.18
C ASP A 370 9.05 -0.86 13.91
N LEU A 371 7.91 -1.55 14.02
CA LEU A 371 6.91 -1.69 12.96
C LEU A 371 5.55 -1.27 13.51
N ILE A 372 5.00 -0.16 12.98
CA ILE A 372 3.75 0.44 13.43
C ILE A 372 2.68 0.18 12.37
N VAL A 373 1.52 -0.36 12.76
CA VAL A 373 0.33 -0.45 11.90
C VAL A 373 -0.52 0.79 12.16
N ALA A 374 -0.56 1.74 11.21
CA ALA A 374 -1.23 3.04 11.41
C ALA A 374 -2.75 2.90 11.64
N PRO A 375 -3.40 3.90 12.29
CA PRO A 375 -4.87 3.93 12.39
C PRO A 375 -5.54 3.81 11.01
N GLY A 376 -6.54 2.92 10.91
CA GLY A 376 -7.22 2.60 9.65
C GLY A 376 -6.58 1.49 8.80
N VAL A 377 -5.29 1.20 9.01
CA VAL A 377 -4.53 0.20 8.22
C VAL A 377 -4.64 -1.20 8.82
N THR A 378 -4.69 -2.22 7.96
CA THR A 378 -4.71 -3.64 8.31
C THR A 378 -3.40 -4.34 7.91
N LEU A 379 -2.72 -4.93 8.91
CA LEU A 379 -1.68 -5.92 8.70
C LEU A 379 -2.30 -7.33 8.80
N THR A 380 -2.37 -8.04 7.67
CA THR A 380 -2.88 -9.41 7.59
C THR A 380 -1.72 -10.40 7.52
N LEU A 381 -1.70 -11.37 8.43
CA LEU A 381 -0.74 -12.47 8.45
C LEU A 381 -1.50 -13.78 8.18
N GLN A 382 -1.20 -14.44 7.07
CA GLN A 382 -1.84 -15.72 6.72
C GLN A 382 -1.28 -16.87 7.60
N PRO A 383 -2.00 -18.01 7.73
CA PRO A 383 -1.48 -19.18 8.45
C PRO A 383 -0.05 -19.57 8.05
N GLY A 384 0.76 -19.92 9.04
CA GLY A 384 2.18 -20.28 8.86
C GLY A 384 3.16 -19.11 8.70
N THR A 385 2.66 -17.87 8.56
CA THR A 385 3.52 -16.67 8.45
C THR A 385 4.42 -16.51 9.67
N THR A 386 5.70 -16.20 9.45
CA THR A 386 6.69 -15.95 10.50
C THR A 386 7.29 -14.55 10.39
N LEU A 387 7.16 -13.75 11.45
CA LEU A 387 7.88 -12.48 11.62
C LEU A 387 9.09 -12.69 12.56
N ARG A 388 10.28 -12.27 12.10
CA ARG A 388 11.55 -12.39 12.81
C ARG A 388 12.14 -11.01 13.13
N PHE A 389 12.02 -10.60 14.37
CA PHE A 389 12.54 -9.32 14.87
C PHE A 389 14.06 -9.35 15.06
N ALA A 390 14.73 -8.27 14.68
CA ALA A 390 16.15 -8.07 14.93
C ALA A 390 16.44 -7.90 16.44
N THR A 391 17.69 -8.10 16.85
CA THR A 391 18.15 -7.90 18.24
C THR A 391 18.61 -6.46 18.52
N THR A 392 18.23 -5.53 17.64
CA THR A 392 18.58 -4.11 17.62
C THR A 392 17.46 -3.40 16.87
N ASP A 393 17.03 -2.24 17.36
CA ASP A 393 16.08 -1.40 16.64
C ASP A 393 16.81 -0.44 15.65
N ALA A 394 16.37 -0.43 14.39
CA ALA A 394 16.83 0.49 13.34
C ALA A 394 16.04 1.82 13.30
N MET A 395 14.90 1.91 13.98
CA MET A 395 14.12 3.15 14.12
C MET A 395 14.67 4.05 15.24
N GLY A 396 15.34 3.46 16.23
CA GLY A 396 15.86 4.11 17.43
C GLY A 396 14.77 4.81 18.25
N ALA A 397 13.61 4.18 18.43
CA ALA A 397 12.37 4.81 18.90
C ALA A 397 11.55 3.94 19.88
N GLY A 398 10.22 3.91 19.72
CA GLY A 398 9.31 3.06 20.49
C GLY A 398 9.28 3.24 22.01
N GLU A 399 8.78 2.22 22.71
CA GLU A 399 8.82 2.10 24.16
C GLU A 399 10.19 1.61 24.68
N ASP A 400 11.07 1.07 23.81
CA ASP A 400 12.47 0.78 24.13
C ASP A 400 13.39 0.90 22.88
N PRO A 401 14.14 2.01 22.71
CA PRO A 401 14.92 2.32 21.50
C PRO A 401 16.17 1.44 21.27
N ALA A 402 16.21 0.25 21.88
CA ALA A 402 17.17 -0.81 21.61
C ALA A 402 16.52 -2.11 21.11
N LEU A 403 15.18 -2.25 21.17
CA LEU A 403 14.44 -3.50 20.95
C LEU A 403 13.22 -3.25 20.06
N GLY A 404 13.26 -3.71 18.81
CA GLY A 404 12.14 -3.52 17.88
C GLY A 404 10.80 -4.07 18.40
N GLU A 405 9.74 -3.28 18.23
CA GLU A 405 8.36 -3.58 18.64
C GLU A 405 7.39 -3.68 17.45
N LEU A 406 6.25 -4.36 17.66
CA LEU A 406 5.10 -4.30 16.75
C LEU A 406 3.95 -3.55 17.43
N GLU A 407 3.72 -2.31 17.01
CA GLU A 407 2.72 -1.39 17.57
C GLU A 407 1.47 -1.38 16.68
N VAL A 408 0.36 -1.94 17.16
CA VAL A 408 -0.88 -2.04 16.39
C VAL A 408 -1.84 -0.91 16.78
N GLN A 409 -1.85 0.17 16.00
CA GLN A 409 -2.78 1.30 16.17
C GLN A 409 -4.02 1.16 15.27
N GLY A 410 -3.87 0.53 14.11
CA GLY A 410 -4.93 0.08 13.21
C GLY A 410 -5.43 -1.33 13.56
N ARG A 411 -5.22 -2.28 12.65
CA ARG A 411 -5.74 -3.65 12.77
C ARG A 411 -4.67 -4.70 12.48
N LEU A 412 -4.54 -5.68 13.37
CA LEU A 412 -3.74 -6.90 13.13
C LEU A 412 -4.68 -8.09 12.90
N LEU A 413 -4.63 -8.70 11.73
CA LEU A 413 -5.30 -9.97 11.44
C LEU A 413 -4.28 -11.12 11.49
N ALA A 414 -4.09 -11.69 12.67
CA ALA A 414 -3.25 -12.86 12.90
C ALA A 414 -4.11 -14.05 13.36
N ALA A 415 -4.66 -14.77 12.39
CA ALA A 415 -5.44 -15.99 12.59
C ALA A 415 -4.75 -17.18 11.91
N GLY A 416 -3.94 -17.91 12.66
CA GLY A 416 -3.29 -19.14 12.21
C GLY A 416 -4.22 -20.36 12.33
N THR A 417 -3.66 -21.54 12.09
CA THR A 417 -4.33 -22.83 12.36
C THR A 417 -3.50 -23.70 13.31
N LEU A 418 -4.03 -24.83 13.77
CA LEU A 418 -3.30 -25.80 14.59
C LEU A 418 -2.06 -26.37 13.89
N THR A 419 -2.11 -26.54 12.56
CA THR A 419 -1.00 -27.07 11.73
C THR A 419 -0.10 -25.98 11.18
N GLN A 420 -0.62 -24.76 11.00
CA GLN A 420 0.09 -23.60 10.48
C GLN A 420 -0.11 -22.38 11.40
N PRO A 421 0.46 -22.39 12.62
CA PRO A 421 0.40 -21.25 13.53
C PRO A 421 1.24 -20.09 13.00
N ILE A 422 0.84 -18.86 13.32
CA ILE A 422 1.61 -17.65 13.00
C ILE A 422 2.68 -17.44 14.07
N ILE A 423 3.92 -17.17 13.68
CA ILE A 423 5.07 -17.13 14.60
C ILE A 423 5.67 -15.73 14.66
N PHE A 424 5.78 -15.17 15.87
CA PHE A 424 6.52 -13.96 16.17
C PHE A 424 7.73 -14.33 17.05
N GLU A 425 8.95 -14.08 16.58
CA GLU A 425 10.16 -14.35 17.36
C GLU A 425 11.31 -13.37 17.08
N SER A 426 12.32 -13.36 17.95
CA SER A 426 13.60 -12.72 17.62
C SER A 426 14.53 -13.64 16.80
N ALA A 427 15.43 -13.02 16.04
CA ALA A 427 16.67 -13.63 15.58
C ALA A 427 17.64 -13.98 16.74
N GLY A 428 17.49 -13.35 17.91
CA GLY A 428 18.28 -13.59 19.10
C GLY A 428 17.85 -14.81 19.91
N SER A 429 18.77 -15.32 20.73
CA SER A 429 18.54 -16.40 21.70
C SER A 429 18.32 -15.91 23.14
N ALA A 430 18.60 -14.63 23.42
CA ALA A 430 18.41 -14.02 24.74
C ALA A 430 16.92 -13.74 25.03
N THR A 431 16.58 -13.46 26.29
CA THR A 431 15.23 -13.07 26.71
C THR A 431 15.33 -11.91 27.72
N PRO A 432 14.73 -10.74 27.43
CA PRO A 432 14.17 -10.34 26.14
C PRO A 432 15.27 -10.20 25.06
N SER A 433 14.89 -10.36 23.79
CA SER A 433 15.72 -10.04 22.60
C SER A 433 14.99 -9.22 21.54
N TRP A 434 13.74 -8.84 21.82
CA TRP A 434 12.90 -7.86 21.12
C TRP A 434 11.79 -7.40 22.09
N TRP A 435 11.01 -6.36 21.77
CA TRP A 435 10.04 -5.83 22.72
C TRP A 435 8.80 -6.72 22.83
N GLY A 436 8.11 -7.00 21.73
CA GLY A 436 6.85 -7.73 21.72
C GLY A 436 5.82 -7.22 20.71
N VAL A 437 4.60 -7.74 20.80
CA VAL A 437 3.43 -7.22 20.08
C VAL A 437 2.57 -6.40 21.05
N ASN A 438 2.31 -5.13 20.72
CA ASN A 438 1.37 -4.28 21.43
C ASN A 438 0.07 -4.11 20.64
N ILE A 439 -1.06 -4.36 21.29
CA ILE A 439 -2.38 -3.99 20.80
C ILE A 439 -2.74 -2.64 21.44
N GLY A 440 -2.55 -1.57 20.68
CA GLY A 440 -2.68 -0.19 21.12
C GLY A 440 -4.13 0.25 21.41
N PRO A 441 -4.32 1.41 22.05
CA PRO A 441 -5.63 1.88 22.50
C PRO A 441 -6.60 2.21 21.36
N THR A 442 -6.10 2.52 20.16
CA THR A 442 -6.90 2.81 18.96
C THR A 442 -7.23 1.58 18.13
N SER A 443 -6.60 0.43 18.38
CA SER A 443 -6.77 -0.76 17.53
C SER A 443 -8.22 -1.27 17.58
N THR A 444 -8.78 -1.62 16.42
CA THR A 444 -10.16 -2.14 16.33
C THR A 444 -10.22 -3.34 15.38
N GLY A 445 -11.02 -4.35 15.76
CA GLY A 445 -11.19 -5.57 14.96
C GLY A 445 -9.94 -6.44 14.79
N SER A 446 -8.90 -6.22 15.60
CA SER A 446 -7.69 -7.04 15.64
C SER A 446 -7.98 -8.45 16.15
N VAL A 447 -7.36 -9.46 15.53
CA VAL A 447 -7.53 -10.89 15.83
C VAL A 447 -6.18 -11.51 16.13
N THR A 448 -6.11 -12.24 17.25
CA THR A 448 -4.95 -13.06 17.64
C THR A 448 -5.43 -14.47 17.99
N SER A 449 -5.41 -15.38 17.01
CA SER A 449 -5.80 -16.79 17.16
C SER A 449 -4.71 -17.72 16.58
N HIS A 450 -4.39 -18.80 17.30
CA HIS A 450 -3.36 -19.79 16.94
C HIS A 450 -1.99 -19.17 16.60
N ILE A 451 -1.49 -18.32 17.50
CA ILE A 451 -0.20 -17.63 17.34
C ILE A 451 0.83 -18.11 18.37
N THR A 452 2.11 -18.08 18.00
CA THR A 452 3.24 -18.36 18.89
C THR A 452 4.11 -17.11 19.04
N ILE A 453 4.38 -16.68 20.27
CA ILE A 453 5.23 -15.51 20.55
C ILE A 453 6.36 -15.90 21.50
N ARG A 454 7.62 -15.66 21.10
CA ARG A 454 8.79 -16.10 21.86
C ARG A 454 9.96 -15.11 21.93
N ARG A 455 10.66 -15.14 23.08
CA ARG A 455 11.88 -14.38 23.42
C ARG A 455 11.72 -12.86 23.56
N SER A 456 10.49 -12.35 23.72
CA SER A 456 10.20 -10.92 23.85
C SER A 456 10.24 -10.42 25.31
N ARG A 457 10.09 -9.10 25.51
CA ARG A 457 9.69 -8.55 26.81
C ARG A 457 8.23 -8.90 27.08
N TYR A 458 7.32 -8.52 26.20
CA TYR A 458 5.90 -8.85 26.25
C TYR A 458 5.55 -9.81 25.13
N GLY A 459 4.93 -10.95 25.41
CA GLY A 459 4.40 -11.82 24.36
C GLY A 459 3.30 -11.07 23.63
N LEU A 460 2.17 -10.88 24.31
CA LEU A 460 1.16 -9.91 23.90
C LEU A 460 0.97 -8.85 24.99
N HIS A 461 1.23 -7.59 24.65
CA HIS A 461 0.88 -6.42 25.45
C HIS A 461 -0.48 -5.89 24.99
N ILE A 462 -1.38 -5.60 25.93
CA ILE A 462 -2.75 -5.17 25.67
C ILE A 462 -3.01 -3.88 26.43
N ASN A 463 -2.98 -2.78 25.69
CA ASN A 463 -3.39 -1.44 26.11
C ASN A 463 -4.70 -1.00 25.41
N ASN A 464 -5.50 -2.00 24.99
CA ASN A 464 -6.73 -1.85 24.22
C ASN A 464 -7.98 -2.04 25.09
N PRO A 465 -9.07 -1.26 24.88
CA PRO A 465 -10.30 -1.38 25.68
C PRO A 465 -10.85 -2.81 25.82
N SER A 466 -10.85 -3.62 24.75
CA SER A 466 -11.28 -5.01 24.81
C SER A 466 -10.63 -5.86 23.72
N HIS A 467 -9.86 -6.87 24.10
CA HIS A 467 -9.17 -7.77 23.15
C HIS A 467 -9.40 -9.26 23.48
N VAL A 468 -9.45 -10.10 22.45
CA VAL A 468 -9.64 -11.55 22.58
C VAL A 468 -8.40 -12.27 22.05
N VAL A 469 -7.85 -13.16 22.88
CA VAL A 469 -6.63 -13.92 22.64
C VAL A 469 -6.97 -15.39 22.69
N ASP A 470 -6.76 -16.11 21.60
CA ASP A 470 -7.15 -17.50 21.46
C ASP A 470 -5.98 -18.37 20.97
N ALA A 471 -5.83 -19.56 21.53
CA ALA A 471 -4.77 -20.52 21.18
C ALA A 471 -3.34 -19.92 21.12
N LEU A 472 -3.03 -18.92 21.96
CA LEU A 472 -1.72 -18.30 22.06
C LEU A 472 -0.73 -19.26 22.77
N THR A 473 0.38 -19.58 22.12
CA THR A 473 1.56 -20.16 22.80
C THR A 473 2.59 -19.05 23.06
N ALA A 474 2.61 -18.53 24.30
CA ALA A 474 3.61 -17.55 24.73
C ALA A 474 4.73 -18.24 25.51
N GLN A 475 5.93 -18.32 24.91
CA GLN A 475 7.04 -19.11 25.42
C GLN A 475 8.34 -18.31 25.58
N ASN A 476 8.99 -18.41 26.75
CA ASN A 476 10.28 -17.74 27.03
C ASN A 476 10.22 -16.21 26.85
N ASN A 477 9.19 -15.53 27.36
CA ASN A 477 9.10 -14.06 27.36
C ASN A 477 9.26 -13.51 28.78
N SER A 478 9.40 -12.19 28.97
CA SER A 478 9.35 -11.64 30.33
C SER A 478 7.91 -11.67 30.88
N TYR A 479 6.92 -11.40 30.04
CA TYR A 479 5.49 -11.55 30.31
C TYR A 479 4.84 -12.29 29.14
N GLY A 480 4.06 -13.34 29.39
CA GLY A 480 3.35 -14.07 28.32
C GLY A 480 2.21 -13.24 27.73
N VAL A 481 1.30 -12.78 28.59
CA VAL A 481 0.29 -11.74 28.30
C VAL A 481 0.34 -10.68 29.38
N HIS A 482 0.43 -9.40 28.99
CA HIS A 482 0.34 -8.24 29.89
C HIS A 482 -0.86 -7.37 29.50
N VAL A 483 -1.78 -7.16 30.44
CA VAL A 483 -2.95 -6.28 30.29
C VAL A 483 -2.80 -5.11 31.25
N MET A 484 -2.97 -3.87 30.76
CA MET A 484 -2.77 -2.67 31.58
C MET A 484 -3.80 -1.55 31.35
N GLY A 485 -3.68 -0.46 32.11
CA GLY A 485 -4.65 0.63 32.08
C GLY A 485 -6.03 0.16 32.53
N THR A 486 -7.07 0.49 31.79
CA THR A 486 -8.45 -0.02 31.97
C THR A 486 -8.83 -1.13 31.00
N SER A 487 -7.83 -1.71 30.30
CA SER A 487 -8.01 -2.73 29.26
C SER A 487 -8.64 -4.01 29.80
N THR A 488 -9.42 -4.69 28.96
CA THR A 488 -9.99 -6.00 29.27
C THR A 488 -9.53 -7.05 28.26
N ALA A 489 -9.03 -8.20 28.73
CA ALA A 489 -8.63 -9.30 27.86
C ALA A 489 -9.34 -10.62 28.21
N SER A 490 -9.77 -11.38 27.20
CA SER A 490 -10.11 -12.80 27.36
C SER A 490 -9.03 -13.65 26.71
N VAL A 491 -8.38 -14.51 27.49
CA VAL A 491 -7.30 -15.40 27.08
C VAL A 491 -7.83 -16.83 27.13
N THR A 492 -8.07 -17.43 25.96
CA THR A 492 -8.68 -18.76 25.78
C THR A 492 -7.69 -19.75 25.16
N ARG A 493 -7.79 -21.05 25.50
CA ARG A 493 -7.04 -22.16 24.88
C ARG A 493 -5.51 -21.97 24.84
N SER A 494 -4.98 -21.16 25.76
CA SER A 494 -3.64 -20.58 25.63
C SER A 494 -2.62 -21.28 26.53
N ARG A 495 -1.37 -21.35 26.07
CA ARG A 495 -0.24 -21.98 26.74
C ARG A 495 0.81 -20.92 27.06
N LEU A 496 0.90 -20.55 28.33
CA LEU A 496 1.77 -19.49 28.85
C LEU A 496 2.88 -20.15 29.67
N GLU A 497 4.00 -20.50 29.03
CA GLU A 497 5.05 -21.31 29.68
C GLU A 497 6.50 -20.78 29.56
N ASN A 498 7.30 -21.07 30.61
CA ASN A 498 8.71 -20.69 30.71
C ASN A 498 8.98 -19.17 30.62
N ASN A 499 7.95 -18.33 30.77
CA ASN A 499 8.08 -16.86 30.86
C ASN A 499 8.53 -16.47 32.29
N THR A 500 8.82 -15.19 32.55
CA THR A 500 8.92 -14.73 33.96
C THR A 500 7.54 -14.66 34.61
N TYR A 501 6.57 -14.08 33.90
CA TYR A 501 5.16 -14.03 34.27
C TYR A 501 4.30 -14.64 33.17
N GLY A 502 3.32 -15.49 33.51
CA GLY A 502 2.39 -16.07 32.55
C GLY A 502 1.38 -15.03 32.04
N ALA A 503 0.34 -14.76 32.82
CA ALA A 503 -0.62 -13.67 32.59
C ALA A 503 -0.47 -12.58 33.67
N PHE A 504 -0.47 -11.31 33.29
CA PHE A 504 -0.11 -10.18 34.16
C PHE A 504 -1.13 -9.04 33.97
N PHE A 505 -1.98 -8.78 34.97
CA PHE A 505 -3.01 -7.74 34.92
C PHE A 505 -2.65 -6.56 35.84
N THR A 506 -2.69 -5.33 35.33
CA THR A 506 -2.19 -4.14 36.05
C THR A 506 -3.05 -2.88 35.92
N ASN A 507 -2.89 -1.95 36.87
CA ASN A 507 -3.31 -0.53 36.78
C ASN A 507 -4.81 -0.23 36.63
N GLY A 508 -5.66 -1.25 36.64
CA GLY A 508 -7.11 -1.17 36.41
C GLY A 508 -7.64 -2.33 35.55
N ALA A 509 -6.75 -3.06 34.87
CA ALA A 509 -7.07 -4.11 33.92
C ALA A 509 -7.94 -5.23 34.51
N SER A 510 -8.84 -5.75 33.67
CA SER A 510 -9.75 -6.85 33.97
C SER A 510 -9.63 -7.94 32.91
N GLY A 511 -10.27 -9.09 33.13
CA GLY A 511 -10.30 -10.14 32.11
C GLY A 511 -10.57 -11.55 32.61
N SER A 512 -10.23 -12.49 31.75
CA SER A 512 -10.36 -13.92 32.00
C SER A 512 -9.21 -14.71 31.39
N VAL A 513 -8.76 -15.74 32.09
CA VAL A 513 -7.89 -16.80 31.59
C VAL A 513 -8.73 -18.07 31.66
N VAL A 514 -9.08 -18.64 30.50
CA VAL A 514 -10.05 -19.73 30.35
C VAL A 514 -9.42 -20.85 29.55
N ASN A 515 -9.70 -22.11 29.91
CA ASN A 515 -9.29 -23.27 29.11
C ASN A 515 -7.77 -23.30 28.82
N SER A 516 -6.92 -22.92 29.79
CA SER A 516 -5.53 -22.52 29.51
C SER A 516 -4.51 -23.19 30.43
N VAL A 517 -3.29 -23.39 29.93
CA VAL A 517 -2.17 -24.03 30.65
C VAL A 517 -1.08 -23.00 30.94
N ILE A 518 -0.83 -22.74 32.22
CA ILE A 518 0.09 -21.68 32.68
C ILE A 518 1.17 -22.33 33.54
N ARG A 519 2.34 -22.63 32.96
CA ARG A 519 3.31 -23.53 33.59
C ARG A 519 4.78 -23.14 33.51
N ASN A 520 5.57 -23.62 34.47
CA ASN A 520 7.03 -23.47 34.51
C ASN A 520 7.53 -22.01 34.48
N ASN A 521 6.67 -21.01 34.73
CA ASN A 521 7.09 -19.61 34.67
C ASN A 521 8.00 -19.28 35.87
N THR A 522 9.08 -18.54 35.63
CA THR A 522 10.20 -18.37 36.57
C THR A 522 9.88 -17.45 37.76
N ASN A 523 8.72 -16.78 37.75
CA ASN A 523 8.15 -16.09 38.90
C ASN A 523 6.70 -16.52 39.17
N THR A 524 5.73 -16.05 38.39
CA THR A 524 4.29 -16.22 38.70
C THR A 524 3.49 -16.70 37.49
N GLY A 525 2.53 -17.60 37.72
CA GLY A 525 1.55 -18.03 36.70
C GLY A 525 0.60 -16.89 36.31
N VAL A 526 -0.32 -16.50 37.20
CA VAL A 526 -1.23 -15.36 36.99
C VAL A 526 -0.99 -14.31 38.08
N TYR A 527 -0.58 -13.11 37.67
CA TYR A 527 -0.29 -11.98 38.56
C TYR A 527 -1.31 -10.86 38.36
N THR A 528 -1.81 -10.29 39.46
CA THR A 528 -2.82 -9.21 39.43
C THR A 528 -2.44 -8.11 40.43
N PHE A 529 -2.30 -6.87 39.95
CA PHE A 529 -2.00 -5.69 40.78
C PHE A 529 -2.74 -4.43 40.32
N ILE A 530 -3.69 -3.95 41.12
CA ILE A 530 -4.46 -2.75 40.82
C ILE A 530 -4.04 -1.60 41.74
N GLY A 531 -3.34 -0.60 41.20
CA GLY A 531 -2.89 0.59 41.94
C GLY A 531 -3.84 1.79 41.91
N ASN A 532 -4.72 1.87 40.91
CA ASN A 532 -5.59 3.02 40.65
C ASN A 532 -7.05 2.75 41.06
N ALA A 533 -7.82 3.82 41.34
CA ALA A 533 -9.16 3.77 41.92
C ALA A 533 -10.26 3.33 40.93
N VAL A 534 -10.15 2.09 40.42
CA VAL A 534 -11.12 1.42 39.55
C VAL A 534 -11.52 0.09 40.20
N SER A 535 -12.71 -0.44 39.84
CA SER A 535 -13.11 -1.79 40.21
C SER A 535 -12.72 -2.76 39.10
N SER A 536 -11.89 -3.75 39.42
CA SER A 536 -11.34 -4.70 38.43
C SER A 536 -11.75 -6.14 38.76
N THR A 537 -11.98 -6.97 37.75
CA THR A 537 -12.31 -8.39 37.92
C THR A 537 -11.42 -9.26 37.02
N VAL A 538 -10.79 -10.27 37.60
CA VAL A 538 -10.01 -11.29 36.87
C VAL A 538 -10.59 -12.67 37.15
N ARG A 539 -10.82 -13.47 36.11
CA ARG A 539 -11.31 -14.86 36.22
C ARG A 539 -10.24 -15.85 35.76
N VAL A 540 -10.10 -16.96 36.45
CA VAL A 540 -9.32 -18.13 36.03
C VAL A 540 -10.29 -19.31 36.03
N ILE A 541 -10.61 -19.85 34.85
CA ILE A 541 -11.64 -20.87 34.66
C ILE A 541 -11.10 -22.02 33.83
N ASN A 542 -11.40 -23.27 34.18
CA ASN A 542 -10.96 -24.47 33.44
C ASN A 542 -9.48 -24.38 33.04
N SER A 543 -8.60 -24.04 34.00
CA SER A 543 -7.19 -23.75 33.69
C SER A 543 -6.25 -24.51 34.62
N THR A 544 -5.12 -24.95 34.07
CA THR A 544 -4.11 -25.74 34.78
C THR A 544 -2.86 -24.87 35.02
N VAL A 545 -2.65 -24.48 36.27
CA VAL A 545 -1.56 -23.60 36.72
C VAL A 545 -0.51 -24.43 37.45
N TYR A 546 0.59 -24.76 36.75
CA TYR A 546 1.49 -25.85 37.13
C TYR A 546 2.96 -25.42 37.28
N ALA A 547 3.60 -25.75 38.41
CA ALA A 547 5.05 -25.62 38.60
C ALA A 547 5.65 -24.21 38.35
N ASN A 548 4.89 -23.14 38.61
CA ASN A 548 5.40 -21.77 38.55
C ASN A 548 6.21 -21.45 39.83
N ALA A 549 7.42 -20.89 39.66
CA ALA A 549 8.47 -21.01 40.67
C ALA A 549 8.21 -20.26 41.99
N THR A 550 7.46 -19.15 41.98
CA THR A 550 7.14 -18.35 43.18
C THR A 550 5.65 -18.42 43.52
N TYR A 551 4.76 -18.13 42.56
CA TYR A 551 3.31 -18.16 42.78
C TYR A 551 2.56 -18.81 41.62
N GLY A 552 1.54 -19.62 41.90
CA GLY A 552 0.53 -19.99 40.91
C GLY A 552 -0.32 -18.77 40.55
N LEU A 553 -1.00 -18.22 41.55
CA LEU A 553 -1.72 -16.95 41.48
C LEU A 553 -1.19 -15.96 42.53
N TYR A 554 -0.95 -14.71 42.13
CA TYR A 554 -0.63 -13.59 43.03
C TYR A 554 -1.65 -12.46 42.88
N VAL A 555 -2.23 -12.01 44.00
CA VAL A 555 -3.31 -11.02 44.04
C VAL A 555 -2.99 -9.88 45.00
N HIS A 556 -2.91 -8.65 44.48
CA HIS A 556 -2.57 -7.45 45.24
C HIS A 556 -3.39 -6.23 44.77
N ALA A 557 -3.68 -5.32 45.70
CA ALA A 557 -4.49 -4.13 45.47
C ALA A 557 -3.98 -2.94 46.30
N GLY A 558 -4.02 -1.76 45.71
CA GLY A 558 -3.71 -0.48 46.36
C GLY A 558 -4.82 -0.03 47.31
N ALA A 559 -4.52 0.95 48.17
CA ALA A 559 -5.53 1.55 49.02
C ALA A 559 -6.67 2.16 48.18
N ASN A 560 -7.91 2.03 48.66
CA ASN A 560 -9.13 2.52 48.00
C ASN A 560 -9.42 1.89 46.61
N THR A 561 -8.86 0.71 46.32
CA THR A 561 -9.15 -0.07 45.09
C THR A 561 -9.93 -1.34 45.40
N THR A 562 -10.73 -1.81 44.44
CA THR A 562 -11.53 -3.04 44.56
C THR A 562 -11.14 -4.02 43.46
N LEU A 563 -10.50 -5.12 43.85
CA LEU A 563 -10.12 -6.21 42.95
C LEU A 563 -10.89 -7.48 43.35
N ALA A 564 -11.56 -8.11 42.38
CA ALA A 564 -12.17 -9.42 42.53
C ALA A 564 -11.44 -10.45 41.68
N VAL A 565 -11.00 -11.56 42.28
CA VAL A 565 -10.44 -12.70 41.57
C VAL A 565 -11.29 -13.95 41.82
N HIS A 566 -11.69 -14.59 40.73
CA HIS A 566 -12.49 -15.82 40.76
C HIS A 566 -11.71 -16.97 40.14
N VAL A 567 -11.56 -18.07 40.87
CA VAL A 567 -10.93 -19.32 40.41
C VAL A 567 -11.99 -20.41 40.40
N THR A 568 -12.32 -20.94 39.23
CA THR A 568 -13.39 -21.94 39.02
C THR A 568 -12.90 -23.07 38.12
N ASN A 569 -13.32 -24.31 38.34
CA ASN A 569 -12.94 -25.49 37.54
C ASN A 569 -11.42 -25.61 37.29
N SER A 570 -10.56 -25.10 38.17
CA SER A 570 -9.13 -24.93 37.85
C SER A 570 -8.25 -25.77 38.76
N ILE A 571 -7.09 -26.21 38.24
CA ILE A 571 -6.11 -26.99 39.00
C ILE A 571 -4.86 -26.13 39.20
N VAL A 572 -4.46 -25.90 40.45
CA VAL A 572 -3.30 -25.06 40.82
C VAL A 572 -2.31 -25.88 41.63
N THR A 573 -1.26 -26.39 40.99
CA THR A 573 -0.40 -27.43 41.59
C THR A 573 1.10 -27.26 41.36
N ASN A 574 1.91 -27.77 42.30
CA ASN A 574 3.38 -27.75 42.29
C ASN A 574 4.03 -26.35 42.20
N ASN A 575 3.29 -25.27 42.41
CA ASN A 575 3.81 -23.90 42.42
C ASN A 575 4.50 -23.58 43.76
N GLY A 576 5.38 -22.57 43.79
CA GLY A 576 6.04 -22.11 45.02
C GLY A 576 5.05 -21.83 46.15
N THR A 577 4.03 -21.01 45.88
CA THR A 577 2.79 -20.87 46.66
C THR A 577 1.62 -20.97 45.68
N GLY A 578 0.54 -21.67 46.03
CA GLY A 578 -0.58 -21.92 45.12
C GLY A 578 -1.34 -20.63 44.79
N ILE A 579 -2.08 -20.10 45.77
CA ILE A 579 -2.82 -18.84 45.63
C ILE A 579 -2.45 -17.90 46.78
N PHE A 580 -1.82 -16.78 46.45
CA PHE A 580 -1.42 -15.74 47.39
C PHE A 580 -2.27 -14.47 47.21
N ARG A 581 -2.91 -14.03 48.30
CA ARG A 581 -3.59 -12.73 48.42
C ARG A 581 -2.84 -11.85 49.40
N TYR A 582 -2.36 -10.71 48.92
CA TYR A 582 -1.77 -9.67 49.74
C TYR A 582 -2.85 -8.96 50.56
N THR A 583 -2.69 -8.89 51.89
CA THR A 583 -3.71 -8.34 52.81
C THR A 583 -3.30 -7.06 53.52
N SER A 584 -2.08 -6.55 53.32
CA SER A 584 -1.56 -5.38 54.05
C SER A 584 -1.96 -4.03 53.42
N SER A 585 -2.61 -4.05 52.24
CA SER A 585 -3.17 -2.88 51.56
C SER A 585 -4.35 -3.29 50.67
N GLY A 586 -5.23 -2.32 50.39
CA GLY A 586 -6.43 -2.53 49.58
C GLY A 586 -7.45 -3.47 50.23
N ASN A 587 -8.48 -3.86 49.46
CA ASN A 587 -9.38 -4.95 49.84
C ASN A 587 -9.60 -5.90 48.65
N PRO A 588 -8.54 -6.63 48.22
CA PRO A 588 -8.71 -7.63 47.18
C PRO A 588 -9.55 -8.79 47.73
N THR A 589 -10.54 -9.23 46.96
CA THR A 589 -11.32 -10.44 47.23
C THR A 589 -10.84 -11.55 46.31
N VAL A 590 -10.69 -12.75 46.87
CA VAL A 590 -10.34 -13.96 46.10
C VAL A 590 -11.33 -15.04 46.49
N SER A 591 -11.98 -15.62 45.49
CA SER A 591 -12.89 -16.75 45.62
C SER A 591 -12.35 -17.92 44.81
N VAL A 592 -12.37 -19.10 45.42
CA VAL A 592 -11.91 -20.36 44.82
C VAL A 592 -13.06 -21.34 45.00
N THR A 593 -13.55 -21.93 43.93
CA THR A 593 -14.72 -22.82 43.93
C THR A 593 -14.55 -23.91 42.88
N TYR A 594 -15.04 -25.13 43.14
CA TYR A 594 -14.96 -26.26 42.18
C TYR A 594 -13.57 -26.39 41.55
N SER A 595 -12.51 -26.38 42.36
CA SER A 595 -11.11 -26.24 41.89
C SER A 595 -10.18 -27.05 42.80
N ASP A 596 -9.10 -27.60 42.27
CA ASP A 596 -8.04 -28.24 43.07
C ASP A 596 -6.89 -27.27 43.31
N VAL A 597 -6.38 -27.26 44.55
CA VAL A 597 -5.16 -26.53 44.90
C VAL A 597 -4.30 -27.43 45.79
N TRP A 598 -3.35 -28.15 45.19
CA TRP A 598 -2.59 -29.21 45.85
C TRP A 598 -1.07 -29.14 45.61
N SER A 599 -0.26 -29.68 46.53
CA SER A 599 1.20 -29.76 46.43
C SER A 599 1.92 -28.42 46.13
N ASN A 600 1.39 -27.30 46.61
CA ASN A 600 2.10 -26.01 46.63
C ASN A 600 2.59 -25.69 48.05
N SER A 601 3.57 -24.79 48.20
CA SER A 601 4.30 -24.57 49.47
C SER A 601 4.14 -23.15 50.05
N PRO A 602 2.94 -22.70 50.48
CA PRO A 602 1.72 -23.49 50.71
C PRO A 602 0.68 -23.38 49.58
N ASN A 603 -0.40 -24.19 49.65
CA ASN A 603 -1.57 -24.08 48.77
C ASN A 603 -2.24 -22.70 48.80
N TYR A 604 -2.40 -22.11 49.98
CA TYR A 604 -3.07 -20.82 50.15
C TYR A 604 -2.28 -19.89 51.07
N THR A 605 -2.30 -18.58 50.80
CA THR A 605 -1.90 -17.53 51.73
C THR A 605 -2.84 -16.34 51.58
N GLY A 606 -3.48 -15.92 52.68
CA GLY A 606 -4.51 -14.87 52.67
C GLY A 606 -5.84 -15.29 52.01
N VAL A 607 -5.97 -16.53 51.57
CA VAL A 607 -7.15 -17.09 50.88
C VAL A 607 -7.62 -18.36 51.61
N ALA A 608 -8.90 -18.72 51.45
CA ALA A 608 -9.47 -19.98 51.92
C ALA A 608 -10.15 -20.71 50.75
N ALA A 609 -10.23 -22.04 50.86
CA ALA A 609 -11.02 -22.88 49.95
C ALA A 609 -12.52 -22.56 50.06
N GLY A 610 -13.26 -22.63 48.95
CA GLY A 610 -14.70 -22.39 48.89
C GLY A 610 -15.50 -23.65 48.53
N ALA A 611 -16.72 -23.45 48.03
CA ALA A 611 -17.63 -24.54 47.66
C ALA A 611 -17.06 -25.37 46.50
N GLY A 612 -17.09 -26.70 46.63
CA GLY A 612 -16.53 -27.62 45.62
C GLY A 612 -14.99 -27.65 45.54
N THR A 613 -14.27 -26.87 46.33
CA THR A 613 -12.80 -26.84 46.28
C THR A 613 -12.18 -28.08 46.94
N ILE A 614 -11.25 -28.73 46.25
CA ILE A 614 -10.48 -29.88 46.73
C ILE A 614 -8.98 -29.54 46.89
N SER A 615 -8.22 -30.49 47.39
CA SER A 615 -6.77 -30.40 47.61
C SER A 615 -6.20 -31.83 47.60
N ALA A 616 -6.23 -32.47 46.44
CA ALA A 616 -5.83 -33.85 46.20
C ALA A 616 -4.88 -33.95 44.99
N ASN A 617 -4.17 -35.06 44.83
CA ASN A 617 -3.29 -35.24 43.66
C ASN A 617 -4.14 -35.35 42.38
N PRO A 618 -3.98 -34.47 41.36
CA PRO A 618 -4.71 -34.58 40.10
C PRO A 618 -4.37 -35.81 39.27
N GLN A 619 -3.31 -36.56 39.60
CA GLN A 619 -2.87 -37.75 38.87
C GLN A 619 -2.71 -37.49 37.37
N TYR A 620 -1.87 -36.51 37.02
CA TYR A 620 -1.50 -36.26 35.63
C TYR A 620 -0.81 -37.47 34.99
N VAL A 621 -0.93 -37.63 33.66
CA VAL A 621 -0.16 -38.62 32.88
C VAL A 621 1.35 -38.48 33.14
N SER A 622 1.88 -37.26 33.18
CA SER A 622 3.28 -36.99 33.59
C SER A 622 3.50 -35.54 34.04
N ALA A 623 4.73 -35.16 34.38
CA ALA A 623 5.08 -33.75 34.62
C ALA A 623 5.12 -32.90 33.33
N SER A 624 5.20 -33.56 32.17
CA SER A 624 5.22 -32.94 30.83
C SER A 624 3.85 -32.94 30.14
N ASP A 625 3.00 -33.91 30.48
CA ASP A 625 1.65 -34.13 29.94
C ASP A 625 0.64 -34.04 31.10
N LEU A 626 -0.16 -32.98 31.08
CA LEU A 626 -1.05 -32.59 32.18
C LEU A 626 -2.51 -33.02 31.97
N ARG A 627 -2.80 -33.94 31.02
CA ARG A 627 -4.07 -34.69 30.99
C ARG A 627 -4.21 -35.57 32.23
N LEU A 628 -5.44 -35.81 32.65
CA LEU A 628 -5.78 -36.60 33.85
C LEU A 628 -5.65 -38.12 33.57
N GLN A 629 -5.35 -38.90 34.60
CA GLN A 629 -5.52 -40.36 34.60
C GLN A 629 -6.92 -40.75 35.11
N SER A 630 -7.43 -41.92 34.71
CA SER A 630 -8.79 -42.42 35.00
C SER A 630 -9.14 -42.62 36.48
N THR A 631 -8.20 -42.46 37.40
CA THR A 631 -8.45 -42.48 38.86
C THR A 631 -8.30 -41.10 39.51
N SER A 632 -8.30 -40.03 38.71
CA SER A 632 -8.10 -38.66 39.17
C SER A 632 -9.29 -38.15 39.99
N PRO A 633 -9.05 -37.49 41.14
CA PRO A 633 -10.10 -36.83 41.91
C PRO A 633 -10.57 -35.50 41.29
N CYS A 634 -10.05 -35.12 40.12
CA CYS A 634 -10.44 -33.91 39.38
C CYS A 634 -11.49 -34.19 38.28
N ILE A 635 -11.79 -35.47 38.01
CA ILE A 635 -12.84 -35.90 37.08
C ILE A 635 -14.22 -35.61 37.71
N ASP A 636 -15.21 -35.21 36.91
CA ASP A 636 -16.64 -34.98 37.26
C ASP A 636 -16.94 -34.05 38.45
N THR A 637 -15.95 -33.31 38.94
CA THR A 637 -16.01 -32.56 40.21
C THR A 637 -16.06 -31.03 40.03
N GLY A 638 -16.04 -30.56 38.79
CA GLY A 638 -16.25 -29.17 38.39
C GLY A 638 -17.72 -28.72 38.38
N THR A 639 -18.01 -27.65 37.65
CA THR A 639 -19.37 -27.11 37.48
C THR A 639 -19.54 -26.43 36.12
N SER A 640 -20.76 -26.32 35.60
CA SER A 640 -21.05 -25.60 34.35
C SER A 640 -20.81 -24.08 34.43
N SER A 641 -20.55 -23.53 35.62
CA SER A 641 -20.45 -22.08 35.86
C SER A 641 -19.23 -21.41 35.20
N GLY A 642 -19.39 -21.07 33.91
CA GLY A 642 -18.36 -20.42 33.10
C GLY A 642 -17.39 -21.39 32.41
N ALA A 643 -17.70 -22.69 32.41
CA ALA A 643 -16.98 -23.68 31.64
C ALA A 643 -17.09 -23.38 30.12
N PRO A 644 -16.04 -23.64 29.33
CA PRO A 644 -16.11 -23.60 27.86
C PRO A 644 -16.85 -24.84 27.32
N ASP A 645 -17.33 -24.78 26.07
CA ASP A 645 -17.99 -25.91 25.40
C ASP A 645 -17.00 -27.02 24.95
N THR A 646 -15.70 -26.73 24.97
CA THR A 646 -14.61 -27.66 24.65
C THR A 646 -13.41 -27.47 25.58
N ASP A 647 -12.56 -28.49 25.74
CA ASP A 647 -11.30 -28.44 26.48
C ASP A 647 -10.12 -27.88 25.66
N PHE A 648 -8.89 -27.99 26.16
CA PHE A 648 -7.68 -27.46 25.52
C PHE A 648 -7.27 -28.23 24.26
N ASP A 649 -7.48 -29.56 24.24
CA ASP A 649 -7.14 -30.41 23.08
C ASP A 649 -8.28 -30.43 22.03
N GLY A 650 -9.49 -29.96 22.40
CA GLY A 650 -10.65 -29.78 21.52
C GLY A 650 -11.83 -30.71 21.81
N ASN A 651 -11.74 -31.53 22.86
CA ASN A 651 -12.79 -32.46 23.28
C ASN A 651 -14.02 -31.70 23.77
N ALA A 652 -15.22 -32.24 23.54
CA ALA A 652 -16.46 -31.66 24.05
C ALA A 652 -16.50 -31.65 25.59
N ARG A 653 -17.16 -30.63 26.18
CA ARG A 653 -17.28 -30.43 27.63
C ARG A 653 -18.73 -30.02 27.95
N PRO A 654 -19.46 -30.73 28.84
CA PRO A 654 -19.07 -31.89 29.63
C PRO A 654 -18.97 -33.20 28.82
N LEU A 655 -18.18 -34.16 29.29
CA LEU A 655 -18.06 -35.51 28.73
C LEU A 655 -18.26 -36.58 29.83
N ASP A 656 -18.84 -37.73 29.48
CA ASP A 656 -18.92 -38.90 30.37
C ASP A 656 -17.61 -39.70 30.26
N GLY A 657 -16.52 -39.14 30.80
CA GLY A 657 -15.16 -39.61 30.54
C GLY A 657 -14.84 -40.99 31.12
N ASP A 658 -15.39 -41.33 32.28
CA ASP A 658 -15.17 -42.61 32.96
C ASP A 658 -16.37 -43.59 32.90
N GLY A 659 -17.52 -43.14 32.38
CA GLY A 659 -18.76 -43.89 32.27
C GLY A 659 -19.58 -43.92 33.57
N VAL A 660 -19.34 -43.01 34.52
CA VAL A 660 -19.94 -43.04 35.87
C VAL A 660 -20.68 -41.73 36.17
N ASN A 661 -21.97 -41.86 36.52
CA ASN A 661 -22.92 -40.77 36.82
C ASN A 661 -23.42 -39.94 35.62
N GLY A 662 -22.79 -40.04 34.44
CA GLY A 662 -23.17 -39.29 33.24
C GLY A 662 -22.43 -37.96 33.10
N PRO A 663 -22.46 -37.31 31.92
CA PRO A 663 -21.56 -36.20 31.59
C PRO A 663 -21.52 -35.08 32.63
N ALA A 664 -20.37 -34.89 33.27
CA ALA A 664 -20.08 -33.74 34.11
C ALA A 664 -18.76 -33.06 33.67
N PHE A 665 -18.31 -32.09 34.46
CA PHE A 665 -17.24 -31.17 34.07
C PHE A 665 -15.98 -31.47 34.90
N ASP A 666 -14.84 -31.71 34.26
CA ASP A 666 -13.58 -31.85 35.00
C ASP A 666 -13.01 -30.51 35.44
N MET A 667 -12.17 -30.57 36.47
CA MET A 667 -11.27 -29.48 36.81
C MET A 667 -10.04 -29.49 35.89
N GLY A 668 -9.57 -28.31 35.52
CA GLY A 668 -8.39 -28.09 34.69
C GLY A 668 -8.72 -27.70 33.25
N ALA A 669 -7.67 -27.63 32.43
CA ALA A 669 -7.75 -27.30 31.00
C ALA A 669 -8.07 -28.51 30.11
N TYR A 670 -8.07 -29.73 30.64
CA TYR A 670 -8.36 -30.95 29.90
C TYR A 670 -9.65 -31.57 30.43
N GLU A 671 -10.44 -32.18 29.55
CA GLU A 671 -11.45 -33.16 29.94
C GLU A 671 -10.80 -34.54 29.90
N PHE A 672 -11.14 -35.43 30.82
CA PHE A 672 -10.74 -36.82 30.75
C PHE A 672 -11.55 -37.51 29.66
N VAL A 673 -10.87 -37.93 28.59
CA VAL A 673 -11.43 -38.87 27.63
C VAL A 673 -11.04 -40.28 28.07
N GLY A 674 -12.04 -41.14 28.22
CA GLY A 674 -11.83 -42.55 28.52
C GLY A 674 -10.99 -43.27 27.46
N PRO A 675 -10.46 -44.46 27.76
CA PRO A 675 -9.87 -45.30 26.72
C PRO A 675 -10.97 -45.64 25.70
N SER A 676 -10.70 -45.34 24.43
CA SER A 676 -11.54 -45.63 23.27
C SER A 676 -12.01 -47.09 23.32
N VAL A 677 -13.33 -47.31 23.37
CA VAL A 677 -13.91 -48.64 23.59
C VAL A 677 -14.32 -49.23 22.25
N CYS A 678 -13.31 -49.58 21.44
CA CYS A 678 -13.51 -50.23 20.16
C CYS A 678 -14.58 -51.32 20.24
N GLY A 679 -15.70 -51.08 19.55
CA GLY A 679 -16.92 -51.87 19.63
C GLY A 679 -18.14 -51.13 20.21
N ASP A 680 -18.07 -49.83 20.48
CA ASP A 680 -19.22 -49.05 21.00
C ASP A 680 -20.07 -48.35 19.92
N GLY A 681 -19.51 -48.12 18.73
CA GLY A 681 -20.19 -47.52 17.57
C GLY A 681 -19.97 -46.02 17.39
N ALA A 682 -19.00 -45.43 18.09
CA ALA A 682 -18.54 -44.05 17.88
C ALA A 682 -17.00 -44.02 17.76
N VAL A 683 -16.47 -43.35 16.74
CA VAL A 683 -15.02 -43.28 16.51
C VAL A 683 -14.35 -42.40 17.57
N GLY A 684 -13.66 -43.02 18.52
CA GLY A 684 -12.92 -42.38 19.60
C GLY A 684 -11.47 -42.02 19.24
N PRO A 685 -10.73 -41.35 20.14
CA PRO A 685 -9.35 -40.93 19.86
C PRO A 685 -8.41 -42.11 19.63
N GLY A 686 -7.80 -42.16 18.44
CA GLY A 686 -6.86 -43.23 18.04
C GLY A 686 -7.50 -44.40 17.30
N GLU A 687 -8.82 -44.39 17.10
CA GLU A 687 -9.54 -45.34 16.26
C GLU A 687 -9.65 -44.80 14.83
N VAL A 688 -9.61 -45.69 13.84
CA VAL A 688 -9.75 -45.35 12.41
C VAL A 688 -11.21 -45.49 11.95
N CYS A 689 -11.94 -46.45 12.51
CA CYS A 689 -13.39 -46.58 12.37
C CYS A 689 -13.96 -47.48 13.49
N ASP A 690 -15.26 -47.36 13.77
CA ASP A 690 -15.98 -48.21 14.73
C ASP A 690 -17.43 -48.48 14.24
N ASP A 691 -17.77 -49.74 13.97
CA ASP A 691 -19.11 -50.24 13.58
C ASP A 691 -19.87 -50.88 14.77
N GLY A 692 -19.46 -50.58 16.00
CA GLY A 692 -20.00 -51.10 17.25
C GLY A 692 -19.74 -52.59 17.46
N ALA A 693 -20.74 -53.31 17.97
CA ALA A 693 -20.68 -54.76 18.14
C ALA A 693 -20.56 -55.56 16.80
N GLN A 694 -20.37 -54.88 15.67
CA GLN A 694 -19.98 -55.47 14.39
C GLN A 694 -18.45 -55.48 14.14
N ASN A 695 -17.64 -54.87 15.02
CA ASN A 695 -16.18 -54.88 14.88
C ASN A 695 -15.60 -56.30 15.02
N GLY A 696 -14.60 -56.61 14.19
CA GLY A 696 -14.08 -57.97 14.01
C GLY A 696 -15.01 -58.90 13.23
N GLN A 697 -16.15 -58.42 12.74
CA GLN A 697 -16.93 -59.12 11.71
C GLN A 697 -16.40 -58.75 10.31
N TYR A 698 -16.81 -59.52 9.33
CA TYR A 698 -16.40 -59.35 7.94
C TYR A 698 -17.17 -58.21 7.25
N GLY A 699 -16.48 -57.38 6.47
CA GLY A 699 -17.00 -56.14 5.90
C GLY A 699 -17.16 -54.99 6.90
N ARG A 700 -16.37 -55.00 7.99
CA ARG A 700 -16.46 -54.08 9.14
C ARG A 700 -15.07 -53.72 9.68
N CYS A 701 -15.00 -52.77 10.61
CA CYS A 701 -13.77 -52.40 11.30
C CYS A 701 -13.09 -53.58 12.02
N LEU A 702 -11.77 -53.54 12.18
CA LEU A 702 -11.00 -54.51 12.96
C LEU A 702 -11.48 -54.55 14.42
N SER A 703 -11.28 -55.67 15.11
CA SER A 703 -11.63 -55.84 16.52
C SER A 703 -10.78 -55.01 17.51
N ASP A 704 -9.85 -54.21 17.00
CA ASP A 704 -9.07 -53.20 17.72
C ASP A 704 -9.20 -51.79 17.10
N CYS A 705 -10.09 -51.62 16.11
CA CYS A 705 -10.42 -50.36 15.44
C CYS A 705 -9.23 -49.63 14.80
N SER A 706 -8.11 -50.33 14.61
CA SER A 706 -6.90 -49.79 13.97
C SER A 706 -7.02 -49.60 12.45
N GLY A 707 -8.12 -50.07 11.85
CA GLY A 707 -8.43 -49.98 10.43
C GLY A 707 -9.68 -50.76 10.05
N LEU A 708 -9.98 -50.79 8.74
CA LEU A 708 -10.96 -51.71 8.17
C LEU A 708 -10.45 -53.15 8.31
N GLY A 709 -11.36 -54.08 8.63
CA GLY A 709 -11.07 -55.50 8.76
C GLY A 709 -11.31 -56.29 7.48
N PRO A 710 -11.09 -57.63 7.54
CA PRO A 710 -11.52 -58.64 6.56
C PRO A 710 -12.71 -58.27 5.65
N HIS A 711 -12.51 -58.14 4.32
CA HIS A 711 -13.58 -57.84 3.35
C HIS A 711 -13.27 -58.21 1.89
N CYS A 712 -14.31 -58.57 1.11
CA CYS A 712 -14.19 -58.93 -0.31
C CYS A 712 -13.57 -57.79 -1.14
N GLY A 713 -12.43 -58.08 -1.75
CA GLY A 713 -11.53 -57.16 -2.43
C GLY A 713 -10.30 -56.74 -1.61
N ASP A 714 -10.03 -57.33 -0.44
CA ASP A 714 -8.85 -56.97 0.39
C ASP A 714 -7.54 -57.68 -0.04
N GLY A 715 -7.62 -58.69 -0.91
CA GLY A 715 -6.50 -59.44 -1.47
C GLY A 715 -6.09 -60.67 -0.65
N ILE A 716 -6.83 -61.03 0.41
CA ILE A 716 -6.41 -62.06 1.37
C ILE A 716 -7.60 -62.97 1.76
N ALA A 717 -7.90 -63.99 0.95
CA ALA A 717 -9.02 -64.93 1.18
C ALA A 717 -9.20 -65.36 2.67
N ASN A 718 -10.24 -64.84 3.33
CA ASN A 718 -10.45 -64.87 4.78
C ASN A 718 -11.96 -64.93 5.17
N GLY A 719 -12.26 -65.00 6.47
CA GLY A 719 -13.65 -64.87 6.95
C GLY A 719 -14.64 -65.92 6.37
N PRO A 720 -15.76 -65.49 5.74
CA PRO A 720 -16.76 -66.36 5.11
C PRO A 720 -16.43 -66.76 3.66
N GLU A 721 -15.31 -66.26 3.11
CA GLU A 721 -14.96 -66.36 1.70
C GLU A 721 -14.52 -67.78 1.29
N GLN A 722 -14.66 -68.07 0.00
CA GLN A 722 -14.04 -69.24 -0.64
C GLN A 722 -12.82 -68.86 -1.48
N CYS A 723 -12.66 -67.57 -1.77
CA CYS A 723 -11.63 -66.96 -2.60
C CYS A 723 -11.68 -65.43 -2.38
N ASP A 724 -10.56 -64.74 -2.65
CA ASP A 724 -10.46 -63.29 -2.81
C ASP A 724 -9.25 -63.03 -3.73
N ASP A 725 -9.39 -62.10 -4.67
CA ASP A 725 -8.37 -61.74 -5.68
C ASP A 725 -8.02 -60.23 -5.69
N GLY A 726 -8.41 -59.49 -4.64
CA GLY A 726 -8.12 -58.07 -4.47
C GLY A 726 -8.98 -57.12 -5.32
N ASN A 727 -10.09 -57.58 -5.90
CA ASN A 727 -11.03 -56.70 -6.60
C ASN A 727 -12.51 -57.12 -6.42
N GLN A 728 -13.40 -56.70 -7.33
CA GLN A 728 -14.86 -56.89 -7.24
C GLN A 728 -15.49 -57.37 -8.56
N SER A 729 -14.77 -58.21 -9.30
CA SER A 729 -15.15 -58.88 -10.55
C SER A 729 -16.20 -59.99 -10.36
N ASN A 730 -16.83 -60.42 -11.46
CA ASN A 730 -17.73 -61.59 -11.50
C ASN A 730 -17.42 -62.49 -12.72
N THR A 731 -16.23 -62.38 -13.29
CA THR A 731 -15.88 -62.93 -14.62
C THR A 731 -14.65 -63.85 -14.62
N ASP A 732 -14.21 -64.26 -13.44
CA ASP A 732 -13.03 -65.09 -13.19
C ASP A 732 -13.38 -66.21 -12.18
N ALA A 733 -12.38 -66.79 -11.52
CA ALA A 733 -12.58 -67.90 -10.58
C ALA A 733 -13.22 -67.47 -9.24
N CYS A 734 -13.32 -66.17 -8.95
CA CYS A 734 -13.95 -65.63 -7.77
C CYS A 734 -15.04 -64.60 -8.11
N LEU A 735 -16.28 -64.86 -7.69
CA LEU A 735 -17.37 -63.90 -7.81
C LEU A 735 -17.21 -62.79 -6.76
N ASN A 736 -17.75 -61.57 -6.99
CA ASN A 736 -17.72 -60.46 -6.02
C ASN A 736 -18.62 -60.63 -4.78
N THR A 737 -19.08 -61.86 -4.58
CA THR A 737 -19.63 -62.37 -3.32
C THR A 737 -18.63 -63.26 -2.57
N CYS A 738 -17.38 -63.28 -3.05
CA CYS A 738 -16.24 -64.09 -2.63
C CYS A 738 -16.54 -65.61 -2.55
N MET A 739 -17.09 -66.13 -3.65
CA MET A 739 -17.58 -67.51 -3.83
C MET A 739 -17.09 -68.13 -5.15
N VAL A 740 -16.86 -69.44 -5.18
CA VAL A 740 -16.38 -70.19 -6.35
C VAL A 740 -17.55 -70.66 -7.23
N ALA A 741 -17.38 -70.63 -8.56
CA ALA A 741 -18.40 -70.92 -9.57
C ALA A 741 -18.41 -72.39 -10.08
N THR A 742 -19.38 -72.79 -10.94
CA THR A 742 -19.57 -74.20 -11.40
C THR A 742 -20.11 -74.32 -12.84
N CYS A 743 -19.71 -75.37 -13.58
CA CYS A 743 -20.17 -75.66 -14.96
C CYS A 743 -21.67 -76.04 -15.09
N GLY A 744 -22.31 -75.55 -16.15
CA GLY A 744 -23.67 -75.91 -16.58
C GLY A 744 -24.74 -74.89 -16.20
N ASP A 745 -24.36 -73.65 -15.92
CA ASP A 745 -25.24 -72.54 -15.53
C ASP A 745 -25.40 -71.45 -16.61
N GLY A 746 -24.62 -71.52 -17.69
CA GLY A 746 -24.68 -70.63 -18.84
C GLY A 746 -23.59 -69.53 -18.87
N PHE A 747 -22.61 -69.54 -17.97
CA PHE A 747 -21.50 -68.59 -17.95
C PHE A 747 -20.16 -69.34 -17.91
N VAL A 748 -19.34 -69.23 -18.97
CA VAL A 748 -18.02 -69.89 -19.04
C VAL A 748 -17.02 -69.21 -18.10
N GLN A 749 -16.61 -69.90 -17.05
CA GLN A 749 -15.77 -69.39 -15.97
C GLN A 749 -14.29 -69.77 -16.15
N ALA A 750 -13.41 -68.78 -16.11
CA ALA A 750 -11.99 -68.95 -16.42
C ALA A 750 -11.28 -69.92 -15.45
N GLY A 751 -10.92 -71.10 -15.95
CA GLY A 751 -10.19 -72.13 -15.19
C GLY A 751 -11.06 -73.18 -14.49
N VAL A 752 -12.40 -73.04 -14.53
CA VAL A 752 -13.35 -74.05 -14.01
C VAL A 752 -13.81 -74.99 -15.13
N GLU A 753 -13.99 -74.47 -16.34
CA GLU A 753 -14.46 -75.21 -17.51
C GLU A 753 -13.84 -74.73 -18.82
N GLN A 754 -14.14 -75.42 -19.94
CA GLN A 754 -13.68 -75.05 -21.28
C GLN A 754 -14.82 -74.75 -22.26
N CYS A 755 -16.03 -75.23 -21.98
CA CYS A 755 -17.25 -74.87 -22.68
C CYS A 755 -18.48 -75.14 -21.80
N ASP A 756 -19.45 -74.23 -21.84
CA ASP A 756 -20.81 -74.39 -21.33
C ASP A 756 -21.76 -73.83 -22.40
N ASP A 757 -22.73 -74.64 -22.82
CA ASP A 757 -23.76 -74.30 -23.82
C ASP A 757 -25.18 -74.34 -23.21
N GLY A 758 -25.29 -74.36 -21.89
CA GLY A 758 -26.53 -74.36 -21.11
C GLY A 758 -27.37 -75.62 -21.26
N ASN A 759 -26.84 -76.72 -21.82
CA ASN A 759 -27.59 -77.96 -21.97
C ASN A 759 -26.73 -79.23 -21.72
N GLN A 760 -27.16 -80.39 -22.23
CA GLN A 760 -26.56 -81.69 -21.96
C GLN A 760 -26.53 -82.60 -23.20
N SER A 761 -25.98 -82.07 -24.31
CA SER A 761 -25.78 -82.79 -25.57
C SER A 761 -24.38 -83.41 -25.70
N ASN A 762 -24.13 -84.13 -26.79
CA ASN A 762 -22.91 -84.90 -27.05
C ASN A 762 -22.62 -85.05 -28.57
N ASN A 763 -23.27 -84.24 -29.40
CA ASN A 763 -23.36 -84.43 -30.86
C ASN A 763 -23.04 -83.14 -31.64
N ASP A 764 -22.37 -82.23 -30.95
CA ASP A 764 -22.17 -80.80 -31.15
C ASP A 764 -20.79 -80.41 -30.57
N ALA A 765 -20.50 -79.12 -30.40
CA ALA A 765 -19.15 -78.63 -30.09
C ALA A 765 -18.68 -78.86 -28.64
N CYS A 766 -19.59 -79.07 -27.68
CA CYS A 766 -19.26 -79.31 -26.27
C CYS A 766 -19.86 -80.65 -25.82
N LEU A 767 -19.06 -81.50 -25.19
CA LEU A 767 -19.51 -82.77 -24.63
C LEU A 767 -20.02 -82.58 -23.19
N ASN A 768 -20.89 -83.49 -22.75
CA ASN A 768 -21.46 -83.63 -21.39
C ASN A 768 -20.45 -83.77 -20.22
N THR A 769 -19.17 -83.53 -20.47
CA THR A 769 -18.07 -83.47 -19.50
C THR A 769 -17.37 -82.10 -19.50
N CYS A 770 -18.04 -81.04 -20.00
CA CYS A 770 -17.56 -79.66 -20.14
C CYS A 770 -16.24 -79.54 -20.94
N VAL A 771 -16.07 -80.35 -22.00
CA VAL A 771 -14.89 -80.36 -22.89
C VAL A 771 -15.26 -80.53 -24.38
N PRO A 772 -14.50 -79.97 -25.34
CA PRO A 772 -14.80 -80.08 -26.78
C PRO A 772 -14.48 -81.45 -27.42
N ALA A 773 -14.96 -81.64 -28.65
CA ALA A 773 -14.52 -82.71 -29.56
C ALA A 773 -13.12 -82.42 -30.15
N PHE A 774 -12.44 -83.45 -30.70
CA PHE A 774 -11.04 -83.33 -31.17
C PHE A 774 -10.75 -84.10 -32.48
N CYS A 775 -9.67 -83.67 -33.14
CA CYS A 775 -9.18 -84.08 -34.46
C CYS A 775 -8.43 -85.43 -34.50
N GLY A 776 -8.36 -86.04 -35.69
CA GLY A 776 -7.40 -87.10 -36.03
C GLY A 776 -7.90 -88.50 -35.70
N ASP A 777 -9.21 -88.65 -35.59
CA ASP A 777 -9.89 -89.93 -35.36
C ASP A 777 -10.38 -90.59 -36.67
N GLY A 778 -10.18 -89.93 -37.82
CA GLY A 778 -10.50 -90.41 -39.16
C GLY A 778 -11.89 -90.02 -39.66
N PHE A 779 -12.56 -89.03 -39.04
CA PHE A 779 -13.97 -88.71 -39.32
C PHE A 779 -14.25 -87.21 -39.45
N VAL A 780 -14.02 -86.61 -40.63
CA VAL A 780 -14.35 -85.19 -40.88
C VAL A 780 -15.84 -84.87 -40.64
N ARG A 781 -16.16 -84.14 -39.56
CA ARG A 781 -17.50 -83.69 -39.18
C ARG A 781 -17.81 -82.30 -39.75
N THR A 782 -18.94 -82.18 -40.44
CA THR A 782 -19.36 -80.94 -41.12
C THR A 782 -19.60 -79.80 -40.13
N GLY A 783 -18.74 -78.78 -40.17
CA GLY A 783 -18.80 -77.62 -39.28
C GLY A 783 -17.90 -77.71 -38.04
N VAL A 784 -17.08 -78.76 -37.91
CA VAL A 784 -16.13 -78.93 -36.79
C VAL A 784 -14.68 -78.97 -37.30
N GLU A 785 -14.40 -79.66 -38.41
CA GLU A 785 -13.03 -79.84 -38.93
C GLU A 785 -12.97 -79.82 -40.48
N GLN A 786 -11.78 -79.57 -41.06
CA GLN A 786 -11.62 -79.28 -42.50
C GLN A 786 -10.95 -80.40 -43.30
N CYS A 787 -9.93 -81.06 -42.76
CA CYS A 787 -9.31 -82.27 -43.30
C CYS A 787 -8.96 -83.24 -42.16
N ASP A 788 -9.02 -84.55 -42.40
CA ASP A 788 -8.49 -85.57 -41.48
C ASP A 788 -7.90 -86.67 -42.37
N ASP A 789 -6.62 -86.99 -42.17
CA ASP A 789 -5.88 -87.99 -42.95
C ASP A 789 -5.62 -89.29 -42.17
N GLY A 790 -6.14 -89.40 -40.94
CA GLY A 790 -6.01 -90.54 -40.05
C GLY A 790 -4.72 -90.56 -39.23
N ASN A 791 -3.98 -89.46 -39.13
CA ASN A 791 -2.80 -89.36 -38.25
C ASN A 791 -2.64 -87.98 -37.60
N LEU A 792 -1.50 -87.74 -36.92
CA LEU A 792 -1.21 -86.53 -36.13
C LEU A 792 0.19 -85.96 -36.48
N SER A 793 0.57 -86.05 -37.75
CA SER A 793 1.75 -85.39 -38.33
C SER A 793 1.46 -83.91 -38.59
N ASN A 794 2.50 -83.08 -38.53
CA ASN A 794 2.44 -81.65 -38.85
C ASN A 794 3.47 -81.25 -39.93
N THR A 795 4.13 -82.21 -40.59
CA THR A 795 5.17 -81.94 -41.61
C THR A 795 4.73 -82.34 -43.02
N ASP A 796 3.42 -82.41 -43.22
CA ASP A 796 2.71 -82.80 -44.44
C ASP A 796 1.34 -82.08 -44.51
N ALA A 797 0.54 -82.34 -45.55
CA ALA A 797 -0.46 -81.39 -46.05
C ALA A 797 -1.79 -81.25 -45.26
N CYS A 798 -1.90 -81.86 -44.07
CA CYS A 798 -2.99 -81.69 -43.13
C CYS A 798 -2.42 -81.80 -41.72
N LEU A 799 -2.56 -80.74 -40.92
CA LEU A 799 -2.01 -80.68 -39.57
C LEU A 799 -2.82 -81.55 -38.60
N ASN A 800 -2.22 -81.91 -37.45
CA ASN A 800 -2.89 -82.60 -36.35
C ASN A 800 -4.02 -81.83 -35.64
N THR A 801 -4.37 -80.65 -36.16
CA THR A 801 -5.53 -79.82 -35.83
C THR A 801 -6.66 -79.92 -36.86
N CYS A 802 -6.51 -80.76 -37.87
CA CYS A 802 -7.50 -81.06 -38.92
C CYS A 802 -7.81 -79.87 -39.85
N VAL A 803 -6.76 -79.10 -40.16
CA VAL A 803 -6.74 -77.97 -41.10
C VAL A 803 -5.58 -78.18 -42.08
N HIS A 804 -5.73 -77.70 -43.32
CA HIS A 804 -4.65 -77.76 -44.31
C HIS A 804 -3.44 -76.93 -43.86
N ALA A 805 -2.24 -77.50 -44.02
CA ALA A 805 -0.98 -76.85 -43.65
C ALA A 805 -0.68 -75.63 -44.53
N THR A 806 -0.10 -74.59 -43.92
CA THR A 806 0.17 -73.27 -44.51
C THR A 806 1.29 -72.58 -43.74
N CYS A 807 2.26 -71.98 -44.45
CA CYS A 807 3.28 -71.06 -43.91
C CYS A 807 2.76 -70.23 -42.71
N GLY A 808 3.56 -70.22 -41.64
CA GLY A 808 3.21 -69.67 -40.33
C GLY A 808 2.45 -70.62 -39.42
N ASP A 809 2.52 -71.94 -39.65
CA ASP A 809 1.85 -72.97 -38.82
C ASP A 809 2.75 -73.64 -37.77
N GLY A 810 4.06 -73.34 -37.79
CA GLY A 810 5.05 -73.79 -36.81
C GLY A 810 5.92 -74.95 -37.29
N PHE A 811 5.74 -75.40 -38.53
CA PHE A 811 6.35 -76.63 -39.04
C PHE A 811 6.90 -76.44 -40.46
N VAL A 812 8.20 -76.11 -40.56
CA VAL A 812 8.92 -75.95 -41.83
C VAL A 812 8.77 -77.19 -42.73
N GLN A 813 7.98 -77.07 -43.79
CA GLN A 813 7.65 -78.13 -44.75
C GLN A 813 8.69 -78.17 -45.87
N ILE A 814 9.41 -79.30 -45.97
CA ILE A 814 10.60 -79.44 -46.83
C ILE A 814 10.25 -79.25 -48.31
N GLY A 815 10.62 -78.07 -48.84
CA GLY A 815 10.41 -77.69 -50.23
C GLY A 815 9.18 -76.80 -50.48
N VAL A 816 8.49 -76.36 -49.42
CA VAL A 816 7.43 -75.34 -49.47
C VAL A 816 8.01 -73.98 -49.06
N GLU A 817 8.64 -73.89 -47.88
CA GLU A 817 9.27 -72.64 -47.40
C GLU A 817 10.71 -72.77 -46.86
N GLN A 818 11.29 -71.65 -46.38
CA GLN A 818 12.70 -71.54 -45.93
C GLN A 818 12.86 -71.34 -44.41
N CYS A 819 11.89 -70.70 -43.75
CA CYS A 819 11.74 -70.62 -42.30
C CYS A 819 10.25 -70.63 -41.94
N ASP A 820 9.92 -71.01 -40.72
CA ASP A 820 8.58 -70.94 -40.11
C ASP A 820 8.79 -71.02 -38.59
N ASP A 821 8.27 -70.04 -37.87
CA ASP A 821 8.36 -69.87 -36.42
C ASP A 821 6.96 -69.83 -35.74
N GLY A 822 5.92 -70.32 -36.43
CA GLY A 822 4.60 -70.55 -35.85
C GLY A 822 3.63 -69.38 -35.91
N ASN A 823 3.90 -68.39 -36.74
CA ASN A 823 3.02 -67.25 -36.93
C ASN A 823 3.20 -66.58 -38.32
N LEU A 824 2.36 -65.58 -38.64
CA LEU A 824 2.40 -64.79 -39.89
C LEU A 824 2.70 -63.29 -39.61
N SER A 825 3.57 -63.03 -38.64
CA SER A 825 4.18 -61.72 -38.40
C SER A 825 5.28 -61.44 -39.44
N ASN A 826 5.78 -60.21 -39.40
CA ASN A 826 7.06 -59.84 -40.00
C ASN A 826 8.01 -59.24 -38.93
N ASP A 827 7.55 -59.10 -37.69
CA ASP A 827 8.21 -58.37 -36.60
C ASP A 827 9.10 -59.30 -35.72
N ASP A 828 9.45 -60.47 -36.26
CA ASP A 828 10.32 -61.50 -35.71
C ASP A 828 11.18 -62.16 -36.82
N ALA A 829 11.81 -63.31 -36.57
CA ALA A 829 12.96 -63.77 -37.36
C ALA A 829 12.62 -64.32 -38.77
N CYS A 830 11.35 -64.53 -39.08
CA CYS A 830 10.85 -64.98 -40.37
C CYS A 830 9.67 -64.10 -40.83
N LEU A 831 9.75 -63.55 -42.04
CA LEU A 831 8.63 -62.81 -42.64
C LEU A 831 7.49 -63.77 -43.01
N ASN A 832 6.25 -63.27 -43.01
CA ASN A 832 5.01 -64.00 -43.36
C ASN A 832 4.90 -64.50 -44.81
N THR A 833 5.96 -64.34 -45.60
CA THR A 833 6.17 -65.03 -46.89
C THR A 833 7.11 -66.24 -46.74
N CYS A 834 7.40 -66.61 -45.50
CA CYS A 834 8.31 -67.63 -45.02
C CYS A 834 9.74 -67.54 -45.60
N MET A 835 10.30 -66.33 -45.47
CA MET A 835 11.68 -65.94 -45.81
C MET A 835 12.33 -65.16 -44.65
N ALA A 836 13.64 -65.33 -44.44
CA ALA A 836 14.35 -64.67 -43.33
C ALA A 836 14.48 -63.15 -43.54
N ALA A 837 14.28 -62.39 -42.46
CA ALA A 837 14.12 -60.93 -42.45
C ALA A 837 15.44 -60.13 -42.31
N THR A 838 15.44 -58.84 -42.68
CA THR A 838 16.63 -57.95 -42.69
C THR A 838 16.33 -56.44 -42.64
N CYS A 839 16.79 -55.75 -41.58
CA CYS A 839 17.02 -54.30 -41.46
C CYS A 839 16.94 -53.47 -42.77
N GLY A 840 15.94 -52.60 -42.82
CA GLY A 840 15.52 -51.78 -43.96
C GLY A 840 14.43 -52.42 -44.83
N ASP A 841 13.67 -53.40 -44.31
CA ASP A 841 12.60 -54.08 -45.04
C ASP A 841 11.17 -53.68 -44.63
N GLY A 842 11.02 -52.88 -43.57
CA GLY A 842 9.78 -52.23 -43.16
C GLY A 842 9.09 -52.84 -41.94
N PHE A 843 9.73 -53.78 -41.24
CA PHE A 843 9.16 -54.49 -40.10
C PHE A 843 10.21 -54.62 -38.98
N VAL A 844 9.83 -54.22 -37.75
CA VAL A 844 10.80 -54.03 -36.65
C VAL A 844 11.01 -55.35 -35.89
N GLN A 845 12.11 -56.05 -36.19
CA GLN A 845 12.26 -57.44 -35.74
C GLN A 845 12.78 -57.53 -34.30
N THR A 846 11.93 -58.00 -33.39
CA THR A 846 12.12 -57.89 -31.94
C THR A 846 13.39 -58.62 -31.46
N GLY A 847 14.42 -57.85 -31.10
CA GLY A 847 15.70 -58.37 -30.62
C GLY A 847 16.74 -58.65 -31.71
N VAL A 848 16.40 -58.41 -32.98
CA VAL A 848 17.35 -58.27 -34.10
C VAL A 848 17.76 -56.81 -34.23
N GLU A 849 16.78 -55.89 -34.17
CA GLU A 849 16.99 -54.44 -34.21
C GLU A 849 16.05 -53.67 -33.26
N GLN A 850 16.12 -52.33 -33.29
CA GLN A 850 15.32 -51.44 -32.43
C GLN A 850 14.26 -50.64 -33.19
N CYS A 851 14.48 -50.42 -34.48
CA CYS A 851 13.58 -49.75 -35.41
C CYS A 851 13.85 -50.23 -36.84
N ASP A 852 12.86 -50.13 -37.71
CA ASP A 852 12.94 -50.28 -39.16
C ASP A 852 11.79 -49.45 -39.75
N ASP A 853 12.07 -48.62 -40.76
CA ASP A 853 11.09 -47.78 -41.45
C ASP A 853 10.98 -48.07 -42.97
N GLY A 854 11.56 -49.19 -43.41
CA GLY A 854 11.55 -49.67 -44.80
C GLY A 854 12.55 -48.95 -45.70
N ASN A 855 13.55 -48.27 -45.11
CA ASN A 855 14.50 -47.43 -45.84
C ASN A 855 15.92 -47.52 -45.23
N GLN A 856 16.88 -46.73 -45.76
CA GLN A 856 18.31 -46.76 -45.35
C GLN A 856 18.91 -45.34 -45.21
N SER A 857 18.06 -44.40 -44.84
CA SER A 857 18.41 -43.03 -44.47
C SER A 857 18.99 -42.95 -43.04
N ASN A 858 19.43 -41.76 -42.64
CA ASN A 858 19.82 -41.39 -41.27
C ASN A 858 19.18 -40.03 -40.85
N ASP A 859 18.36 -39.41 -41.72
CA ASP A 859 17.79 -38.06 -41.54
C ASP A 859 16.33 -38.13 -41.01
N ASP A 860 15.95 -39.30 -40.48
CA ASP A 860 14.64 -39.78 -40.06
C ASP A 860 14.77 -40.66 -38.79
N ALA A 861 13.66 -41.18 -38.26
CA ALA A 861 13.59 -41.73 -36.90
C ALA A 861 14.42 -43.01 -36.66
N CYS A 862 14.82 -43.70 -37.72
CA CYS A 862 15.65 -44.89 -37.65
C CYS A 862 16.94 -44.69 -38.46
N LEU A 863 18.09 -44.85 -37.82
CA LEU A 863 19.37 -44.85 -38.53
C LEU A 863 19.51 -46.16 -39.31
N ASN A 864 20.23 -46.16 -40.45
CA ASN A 864 20.50 -47.36 -41.26
C ASN A 864 21.36 -48.46 -40.61
N THR A 865 21.65 -48.32 -39.31
CA THR A 865 22.10 -49.39 -38.42
C THR A 865 20.96 -50.08 -37.66
N CYS A 866 19.71 -49.75 -37.98
CA CYS A 866 18.46 -50.17 -37.34
C CYS A 866 18.44 -49.95 -35.81
N THR A 867 18.85 -48.73 -35.45
CA THR A 867 18.91 -48.20 -34.08
C THR A 867 18.25 -46.83 -34.04
N ASN A 868 17.43 -46.57 -33.01
CA ASN A 868 16.70 -45.31 -32.87
C ASN A 868 17.65 -44.11 -32.87
N ALA A 869 17.32 -43.09 -33.65
CA ALA A 869 18.09 -41.86 -33.74
C ALA A 869 17.90 -40.98 -32.48
N SER A 870 18.85 -40.08 -32.17
CA SER A 870 18.88 -39.41 -30.86
C SER A 870 19.54 -38.03 -30.81
N CYS A 871 18.81 -37.08 -30.21
CA CYS A 871 19.17 -35.69 -29.94
C CYS A 871 20.65 -35.41 -29.55
N GLY A 872 21.28 -34.51 -30.31
CA GLY A 872 22.61 -33.96 -30.04
C GLY A 872 23.75 -34.70 -30.74
N ASP A 873 23.45 -35.51 -31.75
CA ASP A 873 24.44 -36.25 -32.56
C ASP A 873 24.92 -35.49 -33.81
N GLY A 874 24.23 -34.40 -34.17
CA GLY A 874 24.58 -33.48 -35.25
C GLY A 874 23.79 -33.67 -36.55
N PHE A 875 22.74 -34.49 -36.58
CA PHE A 875 21.90 -34.75 -37.76
C PHE A 875 20.41 -34.53 -37.44
N VAL A 876 19.84 -33.38 -37.82
CA VAL A 876 18.43 -33.04 -37.52
C VAL A 876 17.44 -34.05 -38.12
N GLN A 877 16.91 -34.95 -37.28
CA GLN A 877 16.04 -36.06 -37.68
C GLN A 877 14.58 -35.64 -37.86
N THR A 878 14.06 -35.81 -39.07
CA THR A 878 12.75 -35.28 -39.48
C THR A 878 11.59 -35.95 -38.73
N GLY A 879 11.05 -35.25 -37.74
CA GLY A 879 9.89 -35.69 -36.94
C GLY A 879 10.23 -36.36 -35.61
N VAL A 880 11.52 -36.59 -35.32
CA VAL A 880 12.00 -36.89 -33.96
C VAL A 880 12.30 -35.59 -33.22
N GLU A 881 12.89 -34.63 -33.92
CA GLU A 881 13.36 -33.37 -33.33
C GLU A 881 13.15 -32.17 -34.25
N GLN A 882 13.37 -30.96 -33.71
CA GLN A 882 13.17 -29.70 -34.42
C GLN A 882 14.48 -28.94 -34.70
N CYS A 883 15.57 -29.30 -34.02
CA CYS A 883 16.90 -28.75 -34.15
C CYS A 883 17.92 -29.73 -33.55
N ASP A 884 19.17 -29.67 -34.02
CA ASP A 884 20.33 -30.31 -33.40
C ASP A 884 21.53 -29.40 -33.72
N ASP A 885 22.34 -29.04 -32.71
CA ASP A 885 23.57 -28.25 -32.87
C ASP A 885 24.85 -28.99 -32.39
N GLY A 886 24.74 -30.30 -32.13
CA GLY A 886 25.82 -31.20 -31.70
C GLY A 886 26.20 -31.09 -30.23
N ASN A 887 25.27 -30.63 -29.37
CA ASN A 887 25.55 -30.21 -28.00
C ASN A 887 24.37 -30.52 -27.03
N GLN A 888 24.58 -30.35 -25.71
CA GLN A 888 23.61 -30.68 -24.65
C GLN A 888 23.35 -29.51 -23.68
N SER A 889 23.55 -28.29 -24.15
CA SER A 889 23.24 -27.05 -23.43
C SER A 889 21.74 -26.73 -23.46
N ASN A 890 21.31 -25.75 -22.64
CA ASN A 890 19.97 -25.15 -22.64
C ASN A 890 20.02 -23.60 -22.68
N ASP A 891 21.22 -23.02 -22.75
CA ASP A 891 21.46 -21.56 -22.71
C ASP A 891 21.51 -20.94 -24.14
N ASP A 892 21.31 -21.76 -25.16
CA ASP A 892 21.42 -21.53 -26.60
C ASP A 892 20.11 -21.91 -27.35
N ALA A 893 20.09 -21.76 -28.68
CA ALA A 893 18.85 -21.74 -29.46
C ALA A 893 18.16 -23.12 -29.65
N CYS A 894 18.88 -24.21 -29.39
CA CYS A 894 18.33 -25.56 -29.34
C CYS A 894 18.45 -26.09 -27.91
N LEU A 895 17.36 -26.59 -27.34
CA LEU A 895 17.39 -27.19 -26.00
C LEU A 895 17.94 -28.63 -26.07
N ASN A 896 18.46 -29.16 -24.97
CA ASN A 896 18.90 -30.56 -24.89
C ASN A 896 17.75 -31.60 -24.88
N THR A 897 16.53 -31.17 -25.17
CA THR A 897 15.38 -31.97 -25.60
C THR A 897 15.16 -31.92 -27.13
N CYS A 898 16.09 -31.32 -27.87
CA CYS A 898 16.09 -31.06 -29.32
C CYS A 898 14.80 -30.43 -29.88
N THR A 899 14.18 -29.60 -29.03
CA THR A 899 13.14 -28.63 -29.37
C THR A 899 13.77 -27.24 -29.47
N ASN A 900 13.32 -26.41 -30.41
CA ASN A 900 13.78 -25.02 -30.48
C ASN A 900 13.45 -24.28 -29.17
N ALA A 901 14.39 -23.46 -28.68
CA ALA A 901 14.13 -22.56 -27.55
C ALA A 901 12.89 -21.71 -27.86
N SER A 902 11.97 -21.63 -26.90
CA SER A 902 10.61 -21.16 -27.12
C SER A 902 10.19 -20.17 -26.03
N CYS A 903 9.66 -19.03 -26.44
CA CYS A 903 9.29 -17.96 -25.53
C CYS A 903 8.27 -18.42 -24.48
N GLY A 904 8.53 -18.09 -23.21
CA GLY A 904 7.69 -18.42 -22.07
C GLY A 904 8.10 -19.72 -21.37
N ASP A 905 9.38 -20.10 -21.40
CA ASP A 905 9.90 -21.32 -20.74
C ASP A 905 10.67 -21.08 -19.43
N GLY A 906 10.91 -19.81 -19.07
CA GLY A 906 11.48 -19.35 -17.81
C GLY A 906 12.95 -18.93 -17.88
N PHE A 907 13.58 -18.95 -19.06
CA PHE A 907 15.03 -18.75 -19.21
C PHE A 907 15.39 -17.71 -20.27
N VAL A 908 15.93 -16.56 -19.86
CA VAL A 908 16.32 -15.48 -20.79
C VAL A 908 17.66 -15.76 -21.48
N ARG A 909 17.65 -16.24 -22.74
CA ARG A 909 18.87 -16.60 -23.48
C ARG A 909 19.42 -15.44 -24.30
N THR A 910 20.71 -15.14 -24.11
CA THR A 910 21.37 -13.94 -24.66
C THR A 910 21.48 -13.99 -26.18
N GLY A 911 20.60 -13.25 -26.87
CA GLY A 911 20.58 -13.11 -28.32
C GLY A 911 19.52 -13.96 -29.03
N VAL A 912 18.71 -14.71 -28.27
CA VAL A 912 17.49 -15.37 -28.75
C VAL A 912 16.28 -14.55 -28.30
N GLU A 913 16.16 -14.30 -26.99
CA GLU A 913 15.11 -13.47 -26.39
C GLU A 913 15.66 -12.28 -25.57
N GLN A 914 14.82 -11.28 -25.32
CA GLN A 914 15.14 -10.12 -24.48
C GLN A 914 14.51 -10.18 -23.08
N CYS A 915 13.50 -11.02 -22.91
CA CYS A 915 12.82 -11.36 -21.67
C CYS A 915 12.27 -12.79 -21.77
N ASP A 916 11.92 -13.38 -20.63
CA ASP A 916 11.10 -14.58 -20.50
C ASP A 916 10.61 -14.60 -19.03
N ASP A 917 9.32 -14.83 -18.82
CA ASP A 917 8.70 -14.92 -17.48
C ASP A 917 7.98 -16.27 -17.23
N GLY A 918 8.27 -17.28 -18.05
CA GLY A 918 7.84 -18.67 -17.83
C GLY A 918 6.40 -18.97 -18.21
N ASN A 919 5.77 -18.14 -19.05
CA ASN A 919 4.44 -18.40 -19.59
C ASN A 919 4.16 -17.72 -20.94
N GLN A 920 3.02 -18.02 -21.58
CA GLN A 920 2.67 -17.56 -22.94
C GLN A 920 1.55 -16.50 -22.97
N SER A 921 1.44 -15.73 -21.89
CA SER A 921 0.59 -14.56 -21.82
C SER A 921 1.20 -13.39 -22.63
N ASN A 922 0.38 -12.40 -22.95
CA ASN A 922 0.83 -11.06 -23.40
C ASN A 922 0.46 -9.97 -22.37
N ASN A 923 -0.15 -10.37 -21.25
CA ASN A 923 -0.76 -9.51 -20.25
C ASN A 923 0.18 -9.29 -19.03
N ASP A 924 1.48 -9.45 -19.23
CA ASP A 924 2.59 -9.44 -18.27
C ASP A 924 3.92 -9.00 -18.94
N ALA A 925 5.03 -9.04 -18.19
CA ALA A 925 6.23 -8.24 -18.48
C ALA A 925 6.99 -8.66 -19.75
N CYS A 926 6.78 -9.87 -20.25
CA CYS A 926 7.24 -10.32 -21.56
C CYS A 926 6.04 -10.58 -22.49
N LEU A 927 6.15 -10.19 -23.77
CA LEU A 927 5.21 -10.67 -24.78
C LEU A 927 5.60 -12.10 -25.19
N ASN A 928 4.64 -12.89 -25.70
CA ASN A 928 4.89 -14.20 -26.32
C ASN A 928 5.78 -14.15 -27.58
N THR A 929 6.19 -12.96 -28.03
CA THR A 929 7.20 -12.70 -29.07
C THR A 929 8.61 -12.43 -28.51
N CYS A 930 8.80 -12.57 -27.19
CA CYS A 930 10.06 -12.47 -26.45
C CYS A 930 10.81 -11.13 -26.58
N VAL A 931 10.03 -10.07 -26.74
CA VAL A 931 10.42 -8.68 -26.49
C VAL A 931 9.71 -8.16 -25.24
N PRO A 932 10.39 -7.34 -24.41
CA PRO A 932 9.78 -6.81 -23.19
C PRO A 932 8.58 -5.92 -23.51
N ALA A 933 7.57 -6.03 -22.66
CA ALA A 933 6.38 -5.17 -22.60
C ALA A 933 6.72 -3.70 -22.92
N SER A 934 6.07 -3.14 -23.94
CA SER A 934 6.37 -1.80 -24.44
C SER A 934 5.08 -1.06 -24.76
N CYS A 935 4.75 -0.06 -23.94
CA CYS A 935 3.54 0.74 -24.11
C CYS A 935 3.29 1.17 -25.56
N GLY A 936 2.08 0.90 -26.04
CA GLY A 936 1.68 1.05 -27.44
C GLY A 936 1.88 -0.21 -28.28
N ASP A 937 1.92 -1.40 -27.68
CA ASP A 937 2.06 -2.69 -28.39
C ASP A 937 0.73 -3.45 -28.58
N GLY A 938 -0.35 -2.98 -27.98
CA GLY A 938 -1.74 -3.43 -28.17
C GLY A 938 -2.27 -4.39 -27.10
N PHE A 939 -1.53 -4.62 -26.00
CA PHE A 939 -1.89 -5.63 -24.99
C PHE A 939 -1.96 -5.05 -23.56
N VAL A 940 -3.17 -4.88 -23.02
CA VAL A 940 -3.39 -4.32 -21.66
C VAL A 940 -3.07 -5.35 -20.56
N ARG A 941 -2.16 -4.99 -19.63
CA ARG A 941 -1.55 -5.95 -18.68
C ARG A 941 -1.97 -5.73 -17.23
N THR A 942 -2.78 -6.65 -16.69
CA THR A 942 -3.38 -6.52 -15.36
C THR A 942 -2.34 -6.37 -14.24
N GLY A 943 -2.11 -5.13 -13.79
CA GLY A 943 -1.16 -4.80 -12.73
C GLY A 943 0.22 -4.32 -13.20
N VAL A 944 0.45 -4.22 -14.52
CA VAL A 944 1.65 -3.61 -15.12
C VAL A 944 1.26 -2.33 -15.86
N GLU A 945 0.22 -2.36 -16.69
CA GLU A 945 -0.35 -1.17 -17.33
C GLU A 945 -1.88 -1.16 -17.31
N GLN A 946 -2.43 0.05 -17.21
CA GLN A 946 -3.88 0.25 -17.00
C GLN A 946 -4.63 0.49 -18.32
N CYS A 947 -3.90 0.78 -19.41
CA CYS A 947 -4.37 0.79 -20.79
C CYS A 947 -3.23 0.43 -21.73
N ASP A 948 -3.56 0.11 -22.98
CA ASP A 948 -2.70 0.12 -24.16
C ASP A 948 -3.65 0.17 -25.37
N ASP A 949 -3.41 1.03 -26.37
CA ASP A 949 -4.23 1.16 -27.58
C ASP A 949 -3.47 0.86 -28.90
N GLY A 950 -2.25 0.32 -28.79
CA GLY A 950 -1.42 -0.12 -29.92
C GLY A 950 -0.72 1.01 -30.69
N ASN A 951 -0.56 2.18 -30.09
CA ASN A 951 0.07 3.33 -30.74
C ASN A 951 0.93 4.19 -29.78
N GLN A 952 1.67 5.17 -30.33
CA GLN A 952 2.62 6.01 -29.59
C GLN A 952 2.19 7.49 -29.54
N SER A 953 0.96 7.71 -29.07
CA SER A 953 0.33 9.02 -28.91
C SER A 953 0.08 9.32 -27.42
N ASN A 954 -0.20 10.59 -27.11
CA ASN A 954 -0.68 11.05 -25.80
C ASN A 954 -2.03 11.79 -25.94
N ASN A 955 -2.68 11.69 -27.11
CA ASN A 955 -3.79 12.57 -27.52
C ASN A 955 -5.07 11.76 -27.82
N ASP A 956 -5.17 10.62 -27.16
CA ASP A 956 -6.13 9.52 -27.26
C ASP A 956 -6.20 8.82 -25.87
N ALA A 957 -7.02 7.78 -25.72
CA ALA A 957 -7.43 7.27 -24.41
C ALA A 957 -6.32 6.57 -23.59
N CYS A 958 -5.10 6.45 -24.12
CA CYS A 958 -3.94 5.92 -23.43
C CYS A 958 -2.71 6.79 -23.70
N LEU A 959 -1.96 7.14 -22.65
CA LEU A 959 -0.68 7.85 -22.80
C LEU A 959 0.44 6.88 -23.23
N ASN A 960 1.53 7.39 -23.82
CA ASN A 960 2.81 6.66 -24.03
C ASN A 960 3.46 6.11 -22.72
N THR A 961 2.89 6.43 -21.55
CA THR A 961 3.26 5.88 -20.23
C THR A 961 2.31 4.77 -19.74
N CYS A 962 1.33 4.39 -20.56
CA CYS A 962 0.31 3.36 -20.36
C CYS A 962 -0.47 3.46 -19.03
N VAL A 963 -0.79 4.72 -18.72
CA VAL A 963 -1.84 5.14 -17.80
C VAL A 963 -3.02 5.62 -18.65
N PRO A 964 -4.28 5.22 -18.34
CA PRO A 964 -5.48 5.75 -18.96
C PRO A 964 -5.41 7.26 -18.93
N ALA A 965 -5.52 7.88 -20.10
CA ALA A 965 -5.34 9.30 -20.21
C ALA A 965 -6.44 10.01 -19.40
N SER A 966 -6.03 11.02 -18.62
CA SER A 966 -6.76 11.42 -17.42
C SER A 966 -6.56 12.88 -17.09
N CYS A 967 -7.68 13.59 -16.95
CA CYS A 967 -7.72 15.02 -16.69
C CYS A 967 -6.67 15.53 -15.68
N GLY A 968 -5.81 16.42 -16.18
CA GLY A 968 -4.70 17.03 -15.45
C GLY A 968 -3.35 16.36 -15.69
N ASP A 969 -3.17 15.59 -16.77
CA ASP A 969 -1.90 14.93 -17.12
C ASP A 969 -1.00 15.73 -18.08
N GLY A 970 -1.54 16.79 -18.68
CA GLY A 970 -0.85 17.74 -19.54
C GLY A 970 -1.01 17.50 -21.04
N PHE A 971 -1.87 16.56 -21.47
CA PHE A 971 -2.07 16.23 -22.89
C PHE A 971 -3.54 16.18 -23.28
N VAL A 972 -4.03 17.14 -24.08
CA VAL A 972 -5.44 17.16 -24.53
C VAL A 972 -5.80 15.93 -25.36
N GLN A 973 -6.70 15.08 -24.87
CA GLN A 973 -7.07 13.79 -25.48
C GLN A 973 -8.35 13.85 -26.32
N THR A 974 -8.27 13.41 -27.57
CA THR A 974 -9.33 13.57 -28.57
C THR A 974 -10.55 12.70 -28.28
N GLY A 975 -11.57 13.29 -27.67
CA GLY A 975 -12.86 12.63 -27.41
C GLY A 975 -12.98 11.98 -26.03
N VAL A 976 -11.96 12.10 -25.18
CA VAL A 976 -12.04 11.86 -23.73
C VAL A 976 -12.40 13.17 -23.01
N GLU A 977 -11.82 14.28 -23.47
CA GLU A 977 -11.83 15.59 -22.83
C GLU A 977 -11.78 16.72 -23.87
N GLN A 978 -11.82 17.98 -23.42
CA GLN A 978 -11.84 19.17 -24.27
C GLN A 978 -10.66 20.13 -24.05
N CYS A 979 -9.95 19.99 -22.93
CA CYS A 979 -8.78 20.74 -22.51
C CYS A 979 -7.99 19.89 -21.50
N ASP A 980 -6.73 20.22 -21.28
CA ASP A 980 -5.89 19.77 -20.16
C ASP A 980 -4.72 20.77 -20.05
N ASP A 981 -4.36 21.19 -18.84
CA ASP A 981 -3.21 22.07 -18.56
C ASP A 981 -2.18 21.51 -17.56
N GLY A 982 -2.30 20.22 -17.20
CA GLY A 982 -1.39 19.48 -16.32
C GLY A 982 -1.67 19.64 -14.82
N ASN A 983 -2.91 19.95 -14.45
CA ASN A 983 -3.29 20.32 -13.08
C ASN A 983 -4.76 19.91 -12.74
N GLN A 984 -5.17 20.02 -11.47
CA GLN A 984 -6.49 19.56 -10.97
C GLN A 984 -7.28 20.68 -10.26
N SER A 985 -7.07 21.90 -10.72
CA SER A 985 -7.77 23.12 -10.31
C SER A 985 -9.16 23.22 -10.96
N ASN A 986 -9.98 24.14 -10.46
CA ASN A 986 -11.14 24.70 -11.17
C ASN A 986 -11.01 26.23 -11.34
N ASP A 987 -9.91 26.83 -10.85
CA ASP A 987 -9.70 28.27 -10.72
C ASP A 987 -8.92 28.85 -11.93
N ASP A 988 -8.87 28.10 -13.03
CA ASP A 988 -8.14 28.36 -14.28
C ASP A 988 -8.92 27.82 -15.51
N ALA A 989 -8.30 27.76 -16.69
CA ALA A 989 -9.02 27.62 -17.96
C ALA A 989 -9.53 26.19 -18.28
N CYS A 990 -9.21 25.21 -17.44
CA CYS A 990 -9.65 23.83 -17.60
C CYS A 990 -10.07 23.26 -16.24
N LEU A 991 -11.35 22.91 -16.09
CA LEU A 991 -11.86 22.33 -14.84
C LEU A 991 -11.24 20.95 -14.61
N ASN A 992 -11.24 20.47 -13.37
CA ASN A 992 -10.81 19.10 -13.01
C ASN A 992 -11.70 17.96 -13.55
N THR A 993 -12.69 18.30 -14.39
CA THR A 993 -13.50 17.39 -15.23
C THR A 993 -13.08 17.43 -16.71
N CYS A 994 -12.09 18.25 -17.06
CA CYS A 994 -11.52 18.51 -18.38
C CYS A 994 -12.53 18.84 -19.50
N THR A 995 -13.59 19.52 -19.09
CA THR A 995 -14.34 20.44 -19.95
C THR A 995 -13.68 21.82 -19.91
N ASN A 996 -13.69 22.55 -21.03
CA ASN A 996 -13.29 23.96 -21.02
C ASN A 996 -14.12 24.69 -19.97
N ALA A 997 -13.47 25.46 -19.10
CA ALA A 997 -14.12 26.14 -17.99
C ALA A 997 -15.09 27.22 -18.52
N SER A 998 -16.23 27.41 -17.84
CA SER A 998 -17.38 28.08 -18.44
C SER A 998 -18.22 28.90 -17.46
N CYS A 999 -18.18 30.22 -17.63
CA CYS A 999 -19.07 31.20 -17.00
C CYS A 999 -20.45 30.68 -16.58
N GLY A 1000 -20.74 30.78 -15.28
CA GLY A 1000 -21.97 30.35 -14.63
C GLY A 1000 -21.86 28.96 -13.95
N ASP A 1001 -20.65 28.41 -13.80
CA ASP A 1001 -20.42 27.08 -13.22
C ASP A 1001 -20.07 27.10 -11.70
N GLY A 1002 -19.84 28.30 -11.15
CA GLY A 1002 -19.62 28.54 -9.72
C GLY A 1002 -18.15 28.60 -9.28
N PHE A 1003 -17.20 28.60 -10.23
CA PHE A 1003 -15.76 28.73 -9.97
C PHE A 1003 -15.18 29.91 -10.75
N VAL A 1004 -14.50 30.86 -10.08
CA VAL A 1004 -13.94 32.05 -10.75
C VAL A 1004 -12.60 31.74 -11.42
N GLN A 1005 -12.62 31.63 -12.75
CA GLN A 1005 -11.53 31.08 -13.55
C GLN A 1005 -10.50 32.16 -13.97
N THR A 1006 -9.27 32.03 -13.48
CA THR A 1006 -8.21 33.05 -13.58
C THR A 1006 -7.81 33.34 -15.02
N GLY A 1007 -8.37 34.40 -15.59
CA GLY A 1007 -8.07 34.86 -16.95
C GLY A 1007 -9.01 34.32 -18.04
N VAL A 1008 -10.01 33.52 -17.68
CA VAL A 1008 -11.20 33.29 -18.50
C VAL A 1008 -12.22 34.41 -18.23
N GLU A 1009 -12.43 34.76 -16.96
CA GLU A 1009 -13.47 35.70 -16.53
C GLU A 1009 -13.06 36.59 -15.34
N ALA A 1010 -14.00 37.39 -14.82
CA ALA A 1010 -13.78 38.35 -13.73
C ALA A 1010 -14.62 38.10 -12.46
N CYS A 1011 -15.72 37.34 -12.58
CA CYS A 1011 -16.58 36.88 -11.49
C CYS A 1011 -17.37 35.65 -11.95
N ASP A 1012 -17.86 34.85 -11.01
CA ASP A 1012 -18.84 33.78 -11.22
C ASP A 1012 -19.56 33.58 -9.87
N ASP A 1013 -20.89 33.49 -9.88
CA ASP A 1013 -21.75 33.23 -8.71
C ASP A 1013 -22.67 32.00 -8.88
N GLY A 1014 -22.44 31.21 -9.94
CA GLY A 1014 -23.06 29.90 -10.20
C GLY A 1014 -24.51 29.97 -10.67
N ASN A 1015 -24.91 31.03 -11.38
CA ASN A 1015 -26.31 31.33 -11.65
C ASN A 1015 -26.57 32.03 -13.02
N GLU A 1016 -27.83 32.19 -13.43
CA GLU A 1016 -28.26 32.76 -14.74
C GLU A 1016 -29.00 34.11 -14.59
N ILE A 1017 -28.71 34.91 -13.56
CA ILE A 1017 -29.39 36.19 -13.28
C ILE A 1017 -28.44 37.37 -13.56
N ASP A 1018 -28.67 38.12 -14.64
CA ASP A 1018 -27.81 39.25 -15.07
C ASP A 1018 -27.76 40.47 -14.11
N ASN A 1019 -28.35 40.42 -12.90
CA ASN A 1019 -28.53 41.61 -12.05
C ASN A 1019 -28.23 41.45 -10.55
N ASP A 1020 -27.46 40.44 -10.15
CA ASP A 1020 -26.89 40.32 -8.81
C ASP A 1020 -25.37 40.63 -8.77
N ASP A 1021 -24.50 39.74 -8.26
CA ASP A 1021 -23.10 40.06 -7.96
C ASP A 1021 -22.17 39.89 -9.19
N CYS A 1022 -22.62 39.14 -10.20
CA CYS A 1022 -21.99 39.00 -11.51
C CYS A 1022 -23.00 39.21 -12.66
N ARG A 1023 -22.57 39.07 -13.92
CA ARG A 1023 -23.45 39.04 -15.10
C ARG A 1023 -23.31 37.70 -15.82
N ASN A 1024 -24.28 37.32 -16.64
CA ASN A 1024 -24.30 36.04 -17.39
C ASN A 1024 -23.26 35.94 -18.51
N ASN A 1025 -22.32 36.88 -18.56
CA ASN A 1025 -21.13 36.88 -19.43
C ASN A 1025 -19.82 36.91 -18.62
N CYS A 1026 -19.91 36.77 -17.30
CA CYS A 1026 -18.84 36.71 -16.30
C CYS A 1026 -17.85 37.87 -16.33
N SER A 1027 -18.34 39.02 -16.80
CA SER A 1027 -17.76 40.33 -16.52
C SER A 1027 -18.48 40.97 -15.34
N LEU A 1028 -17.72 41.71 -14.53
CA LEU A 1028 -18.26 42.43 -13.38
C LEU A 1028 -19.38 43.39 -13.83
N PRO A 1029 -20.46 43.53 -13.04
CA PRO A 1029 -21.49 44.56 -13.25
C PRO A 1029 -20.87 45.97 -13.32
N THR A 1030 -21.19 46.74 -14.37
CA THR A 1030 -20.60 48.05 -14.63
C THR A 1030 -21.58 49.04 -15.26
N CYS A 1031 -21.95 50.09 -14.53
CA CYS A 1031 -22.76 51.18 -15.04
C CYS A 1031 -22.47 51.62 -16.50
N GLY A 1032 -23.53 51.66 -17.30
CA GLY A 1032 -23.52 51.95 -18.72
C GLY A 1032 -23.38 50.70 -19.60
N ASP A 1033 -23.83 49.55 -19.13
CA ASP A 1033 -23.73 48.25 -19.82
C ASP A 1033 -25.07 47.64 -20.28
N GLY A 1034 -26.19 48.25 -19.90
CA GLY A 1034 -27.55 47.96 -20.39
C GLY A 1034 -28.42 47.15 -19.44
N VAL A 1035 -27.95 46.84 -18.23
CA VAL A 1035 -28.69 46.04 -17.24
C VAL A 1035 -28.67 46.73 -15.88
N VAL A 1036 -29.83 47.13 -15.36
CA VAL A 1036 -29.94 47.80 -14.04
C VAL A 1036 -29.64 46.81 -12.91
N GLN A 1037 -28.50 47.01 -12.24
CA GLN A 1037 -27.94 46.13 -11.21
C GLN A 1037 -28.37 46.53 -9.78
N ALA A 1038 -28.02 45.71 -8.78
CA ALA A 1038 -28.45 45.83 -7.39
C ALA A 1038 -27.84 47.03 -6.61
N GLY A 1039 -28.17 48.25 -7.04
CA GLY A 1039 -27.70 49.51 -6.48
C GLY A 1039 -27.91 50.72 -7.40
N GLU A 1040 -28.24 50.46 -8.66
CA GLU A 1040 -28.43 51.45 -9.72
C GLU A 1040 -29.87 51.95 -9.79
N ALA A 1041 -30.06 53.22 -10.15
CA ALA A 1041 -31.38 53.82 -10.39
C ALA A 1041 -31.81 53.70 -11.87
N CYS A 1042 -30.86 53.53 -12.77
CA CYS A 1042 -31.01 53.39 -14.21
C CYS A 1042 -29.73 52.80 -14.81
N ASP A 1043 -29.83 52.24 -16.01
CA ASP A 1043 -28.74 51.99 -16.96
C ASP A 1043 -29.38 52.02 -18.36
N ASP A 1044 -28.78 52.72 -19.32
CA ASP A 1044 -29.26 52.83 -20.70
C ASP A 1044 -28.28 52.28 -21.76
N GLY A 1045 -27.23 51.56 -21.32
CA GLY A 1045 -26.22 50.92 -22.15
C GLY A 1045 -25.11 51.85 -22.63
N ASN A 1046 -24.90 53.00 -21.97
CA ASN A 1046 -23.87 53.97 -22.36
C ASN A 1046 -23.27 54.76 -21.18
N GLN A 1047 -22.15 55.47 -21.41
CA GLN A 1047 -21.38 56.19 -20.37
C GLN A 1047 -21.42 57.72 -20.53
N SER A 1048 -22.51 58.22 -21.10
CA SER A 1048 -22.82 59.65 -21.19
C SER A 1048 -23.29 60.22 -19.82
N ASN A 1049 -23.43 61.54 -19.76
CA ASN A 1049 -24.04 62.31 -18.67
C ASN A 1049 -25.05 63.34 -19.21
N ASN A 1050 -25.41 63.21 -20.49
CA ASN A 1050 -26.12 64.19 -21.32
C ASN A 1050 -27.54 63.72 -21.69
N ASP A 1051 -27.97 62.63 -21.05
CA ASP A 1051 -29.15 61.80 -21.26
C ASP A 1051 -29.72 61.39 -19.88
N ALA A 1052 -30.83 60.65 -19.87
CA ALA A 1052 -31.63 60.44 -18.67
C ALA A 1052 -30.93 59.60 -17.58
N CYS A 1053 -29.85 58.89 -17.92
CA CYS A 1053 -29.00 58.18 -16.97
C CYS A 1053 -27.57 58.73 -16.99
N LEU A 1054 -27.04 59.06 -15.82
CA LEU A 1054 -25.65 59.47 -15.65
C LEU A 1054 -24.73 58.25 -15.62
N ASN A 1055 -23.46 58.39 -15.99
CA ASN A 1055 -22.42 57.35 -15.88
C ASN A 1055 -22.00 56.96 -14.45
N THR A 1056 -22.80 57.36 -13.46
CA THR A 1056 -22.80 56.85 -12.08
C THR A 1056 -24.08 56.07 -11.75
N CYS A 1057 -24.88 55.74 -12.78
CA CYS A 1057 -26.15 55.02 -12.77
C CYS A 1057 -27.17 55.57 -11.77
N MET A 1058 -27.23 56.90 -11.79
CA MET A 1058 -28.24 57.74 -11.17
C MET A 1058 -29.02 58.45 -12.28
N LEU A 1059 -30.32 58.57 -12.10
CA LEU A 1059 -31.16 59.37 -13.01
C LEU A 1059 -30.68 60.83 -13.01
N ALA A 1060 -30.71 61.47 -14.18
CA ALA A 1060 -30.62 62.93 -14.27
C ALA A 1060 -31.78 63.59 -13.51
N ILE A 1061 -31.55 64.79 -12.95
CA ILE A 1061 -32.52 65.51 -12.13
C ILE A 1061 -32.52 66.98 -12.53
N CYS A 1062 -33.69 67.49 -12.90
CA CYS A 1062 -33.96 68.90 -13.16
C CYS A 1062 -33.47 69.81 -12.02
N GLY A 1063 -32.75 70.87 -12.37
CA GLY A 1063 -32.17 71.83 -11.42
C GLY A 1063 -30.76 71.46 -10.94
N ASP A 1064 -30.00 70.64 -11.67
CA ASP A 1064 -28.59 70.32 -11.35
C ASP A 1064 -27.56 71.16 -12.12
N GLY A 1065 -28.02 72.03 -13.04
CA GLY A 1065 -27.25 73.03 -13.76
C GLY A 1065 -26.76 72.57 -15.14
N PHE A 1066 -27.39 71.55 -15.73
CA PHE A 1066 -26.95 70.91 -16.98
C PHE A 1066 -28.14 70.58 -17.90
N VAL A 1067 -28.41 71.44 -18.89
CA VAL A 1067 -29.41 71.13 -19.94
C VAL A 1067 -29.01 69.90 -20.77
N ARG A 1068 -29.84 68.85 -20.73
CA ARG A 1068 -29.64 67.56 -21.43
C ARG A 1068 -30.62 67.41 -22.61
N ASP A 1069 -30.05 67.34 -23.81
CA ASP A 1069 -30.78 67.37 -25.10
C ASP A 1069 -31.77 66.20 -25.23
N GLY A 1070 -33.07 66.50 -25.07
CA GLY A 1070 -34.16 65.51 -25.10
C GLY A 1070 -34.58 64.93 -23.75
N VAL A 1071 -34.03 65.44 -22.64
CA VAL A 1071 -34.46 65.12 -21.26
C VAL A 1071 -35.11 66.34 -20.61
N GLU A 1072 -34.52 67.52 -20.80
CA GLU A 1072 -34.97 68.81 -20.26
C GLU A 1072 -34.79 69.92 -21.32
N GLU A 1073 -35.70 70.90 -21.36
CA GLU A 1073 -35.64 72.01 -22.33
C GLU A 1073 -34.79 73.18 -21.80
N CYS A 1074 -34.80 73.40 -20.48
CA CYS A 1074 -33.95 74.33 -19.75
C CYS A 1074 -33.50 73.73 -18.39
N ASP A 1075 -32.48 74.32 -17.77
CA ASP A 1075 -32.00 74.05 -16.40
C ASP A 1075 -31.04 75.19 -16.01
N ASP A 1076 -31.39 75.94 -14.96
CA ASP A 1076 -30.60 77.06 -14.41
C ASP A 1076 -29.86 76.71 -13.09
N GLY A 1077 -29.96 75.46 -12.64
CA GLY A 1077 -29.36 74.94 -11.42
C GLY A 1077 -30.18 75.16 -10.15
N ASN A 1078 -31.49 75.38 -10.28
CA ASN A 1078 -32.40 75.68 -9.18
C ASN A 1078 -33.81 75.07 -9.36
N GLN A 1079 -34.76 75.41 -8.47
CA GLN A 1079 -36.14 74.86 -8.44
C GLN A 1079 -37.12 75.96 -7.96
N ASP A 1080 -37.13 77.10 -8.65
CA ASP A 1080 -38.01 78.24 -8.37
C ASP A 1080 -38.81 78.56 -9.65
N ASP A 1081 -40.13 78.42 -9.63
CA ASP A 1081 -40.99 78.61 -10.82
C ASP A 1081 -41.08 80.09 -11.31
N THR A 1082 -40.14 80.95 -10.93
CA THR A 1082 -40.22 82.41 -11.15
C THR A 1082 -38.97 83.06 -11.79
N ASP A 1083 -37.91 82.30 -12.10
CA ASP A 1083 -36.77 82.76 -12.90
C ASP A 1083 -36.69 82.17 -14.32
N GLU A 1084 -35.57 81.57 -14.76
CA GLU A 1084 -35.35 81.27 -16.19
C GLU A 1084 -35.90 79.88 -16.62
N CYS A 1085 -36.30 79.03 -15.67
CA CYS A 1085 -36.86 77.69 -15.92
C CYS A 1085 -37.80 77.23 -14.78
N VAL A 1086 -38.93 76.56 -15.09
CA VAL A 1086 -39.87 76.05 -14.05
C VAL A 1086 -39.46 74.69 -13.46
N GLU A 1087 -40.02 74.24 -12.32
CA GLU A 1087 -39.69 72.96 -11.62
C GLU A 1087 -39.79 71.72 -12.54
N GLY A 1088 -40.55 71.81 -13.64
CA GLY A 1088 -40.65 70.76 -14.67
C GLY A 1088 -39.54 70.73 -15.73
N CYS A 1089 -38.56 71.64 -15.67
CA CYS A 1089 -37.52 71.88 -16.68
C CYS A 1089 -38.05 72.11 -18.12
N VAL A 1090 -39.03 73.01 -18.22
CA VAL A 1090 -39.64 73.50 -19.46
C VAL A 1090 -39.45 75.02 -19.53
N GLU A 1091 -39.21 75.57 -20.72
CA GLU A 1091 -39.14 77.02 -20.91
C GLU A 1091 -40.48 77.67 -20.51
N ALA A 1092 -40.43 78.73 -19.71
CA ALA A 1092 -41.64 79.36 -19.16
C ALA A 1092 -42.54 79.97 -20.27
N THR A 1093 -43.85 79.91 -20.07
CA THR A 1093 -44.84 80.33 -21.08
C THR A 1093 -46.04 81.03 -20.48
N CYS A 1094 -46.24 82.30 -20.87
CA CYS A 1094 -47.48 83.06 -20.75
C CYS A 1094 -48.73 82.16 -20.79
N GLY A 1095 -49.47 82.11 -19.67
CA GLY A 1095 -50.59 81.21 -19.44
C GLY A 1095 -50.31 80.04 -18.49
N ASP A 1096 -49.10 79.88 -17.95
CA ASP A 1096 -48.71 78.73 -17.10
C ASP A 1096 -49.07 78.83 -15.61
N GLY A 1097 -49.38 80.02 -15.10
CA GLY A 1097 -49.77 80.26 -13.70
C GLY A 1097 -48.74 80.99 -12.84
N PHE A 1098 -47.55 81.28 -13.37
CA PHE A 1098 -46.47 82.01 -12.70
C PHE A 1098 -46.22 83.38 -13.37
N VAL A 1099 -45.33 84.22 -12.83
CA VAL A 1099 -45.00 85.53 -13.43
C VAL A 1099 -43.49 85.76 -13.32
N GLN A 1100 -42.72 85.49 -14.37
CA GLN A 1100 -41.25 85.55 -14.31
C GLN A 1100 -40.72 86.98 -14.54
N GLU A 1101 -39.77 87.46 -13.70
CA GLU A 1101 -39.38 88.88 -13.67
C GLU A 1101 -38.58 89.33 -14.91
N GLY A 1102 -39.31 89.80 -15.93
CA GLY A 1102 -38.75 90.38 -17.15
C GLY A 1102 -39.02 89.59 -18.43
N VAL A 1103 -39.67 88.43 -18.32
CA VAL A 1103 -40.25 87.70 -19.45
C VAL A 1103 -41.62 88.30 -19.81
N GLU A 1104 -42.45 88.58 -18.80
CA GLU A 1104 -43.85 89.01 -18.96
C GLU A 1104 -44.30 90.06 -17.91
N GLU A 1105 -45.47 90.69 -18.11
CA GLU A 1105 -46.01 91.72 -17.19
C GLU A 1105 -47.14 91.21 -16.28
N CYS A 1106 -47.78 90.08 -16.63
CA CYS A 1106 -48.79 89.39 -15.84
C CYS A 1106 -48.99 87.96 -16.35
N ASP A 1107 -49.71 87.17 -15.57
CA ASP A 1107 -50.28 85.88 -15.93
C ASP A 1107 -51.59 85.71 -15.11
N ASP A 1108 -52.55 84.95 -15.64
CA ASP A 1108 -53.73 84.47 -14.91
C ASP A 1108 -54.08 83.00 -15.18
N GLY A 1109 -53.12 82.23 -15.70
CA GLY A 1109 -53.19 80.79 -15.96
C GLY A 1109 -53.94 80.39 -17.23
N ASN A 1110 -54.10 81.30 -18.21
CA ASN A 1110 -54.69 80.96 -19.52
C ASN A 1110 -54.43 81.98 -20.66
N ASP A 1111 -54.56 81.51 -21.92
CA ASP A 1111 -54.40 82.30 -23.16
C ASP A 1111 -55.68 83.06 -23.63
N GLU A 1112 -56.74 83.23 -22.82
CA GLU A 1112 -57.83 84.14 -23.21
C GLU A 1112 -57.40 85.62 -23.06
N SER A 1113 -58.31 86.57 -23.26
CA SER A 1113 -58.01 88.00 -23.12
C SER A 1113 -59.28 88.76 -22.78
N GLY A 1114 -59.26 89.51 -21.68
CA GLY A 1114 -60.41 90.21 -21.10
C GLY A 1114 -60.69 89.87 -19.64
N ASP A 1115 -59.95 88.94 -19.03
CA ASP A 1115 -60.19 88.38 -17.70
C ASP A 1115 -59.16 88.78 -16.63
N GLY A 1116 -57.89 89.02 -17.00
CA GLY A 1116 -56.88 89.57 -16.08
C GLY A 1116 -55.58 90.00 -16.79
N CYS A 1117 -55.08 89.15 -17.66
CA CYS A 1117 -53.96 89.39 -18.57
C CYS A 1117 -54.43 89.33 -20.04
N ALA A 1118 -53.51 89.55 -20.97
CA ALA A 1118 -53.73 89.36 -22.41
C ALA A 1118 -52.96 88.12 -22.91
N ALA A 1119 -53.34 87.55 -24.04
CA ALA A 1119 -52.67 86.41 -24.68
C ALA A 1119 -51.27 86.74 -25.28
N ASP A 1120 -50.69 87.90 -24.95
CA ASP A 1120 -49.29 88.27 -25.15
C ASP A 1120 -48.60 88.67 -23.83
N CYS A 1121 -49.21 88.28 -22.70
CA CYS A 1121 -48.90 88.59 -21.31
C CYS A 1121 -48.55 90.05 -20.99
N THR A 1122 -49.27 90.97 -21.64
CA THR A 1122 -49.30 92.40 -21.30
C THR A 1122 -50.52 92.77 -20.44
N SER A 1123 -50.37 93.74 -19.52
CA SER A 1123 -51.38 94.00 -18.49
C SER A 1123 -52.63 94.76 -18.98
N GLU A 1124 -53.79 94.09 -18.96
CA GLU A 1124 -55.09 94.65 -19.38
C GLU A 1124 -55.70 95.64 -18.35
N GLY A 1125 -55.15 96.86 -18.31
CA GLY A 1125 -55.57 97.85 -17.34
C GLY A 1125 -57.01 98.40 -17.54
N GLN A 1126 -57.98 97.99 -16.68
CA GLN A 1126 -58.78 98.90 -15.81
C GLN A 1126 -59.86 98.20 -14.90
N GLY A 1127 -59.43 97.54 -13.81
CA GLY A 1127 -59.95 97.76 -12.43
C GLY A 1127 -61.30 97.18 -11.93
N GLY A 1128 -61.29 96.47 -10.77
CA GLY A 1128 -62.49 95.81 -10.23
C GLY A 1128 -62.64 95.41 -8.73
N ALA A 1129 -61.89 95.96 -7.76
CA ALA A 1129 -62.22 96.01 -6.31
C ALA A 1129 -62.34 94.72 -5.41
N GLY A 1130 -61.26 94.43 -4.65
CA GLY A 1130 -61.26 93.86 -3.28
C GLY A 1130 -61.38 92.32 -3.11
N GLY A 1131 -60.85 91.68 -2.06
CA GLY A 1131 -60.03 92.13 -0.92
C GLY A 1131 -60.39 91.43 0.41
N GLY A 1132 -59.43 90.85 1.14
CA GLY A 1132 -59.68 90.20 2.45
C GLY A 1132 -58.44 89.61 3.16
N PHE A 1133 -58.11 90.09 4.37
CA PHE A 1133 -56.86 89.80 5.09
C PHE A 1133 -56.89 88.58 6.05
N GLY A 1134 -55.74 87.90 6.19
CA GLY A 1134 -55.18 87.41 7.47
C GLY A 1134 -55.31 85.91 7.82
N GLY A 1135 -54.41 85.29 8.61
CA GLY A 1135 -53.09 85.76 9.10
C GLY A 1135 -52.55 85.05 10.37
N ALA A 1136 -51.25 85.26 10.65
CA ALA A 1136 -50.51 85.16 11.93
C ALA A 1136 -50.12 83.80 12.61
N GLY A 1137 -48.82 83.46 12.53
CA GLY A 1137 -47.95 82.89 13.62
C GLY A 1137 -48.11 81.41 14.05
N GLY A 1138 -47.11 80.74 14.67
CA GLY A 1138 -45.67 81.06 14.83
C GLY A 1138 -45.01 80.59 16.17
N GLY A 1139 -43.87 79.88 16.12
CA GLY A 1139 -42.79 79.93 17.15
C GLY A 1139 -42.38 78.66 17.94
N PHE A 1140 -41.04 78.50 18.10
CA PHE A 1140 -40.28 77.71 19.13
C PHE A 1140 -40.38 76.15 19.07
N GLY A 1141 -39.42 75.33 19.57
CA GLY A 1141 -38.09 75.56 20.19
C GLY A 1141 -37.70 74.39 21.15
N GLY A 1142 -36.53 73.73 20.97
CA GLY A 1142 -36.19 72.42 21.60
C GLY A 1142 -35.23 72.41 22.83
N ALA A 1143 -34.96 71.22 23.40
CA ALA A 1143 -34.04 70.97 24.55
C ALA A 1143 -33.66 69.46 24.74
N GLY A 1144 -32.72 69.12 25.66
CA GLY A 1144 -32.35 67.71 26.00
C GLY A 1144 -31.46 67.51 27.26
N GLY A 1145 -31.23 66.24 27.68
CA GLY A 1145 -30.33 65.78 28.79
C GLY A 1145 -30.99 64.86 29.86
N GLY A 1146 -30.30 64.06 30.70
CA GLY A 1146 -28.87 63.67 30.78
C GLY A 1146 -28.43 62.97 32.11
N PHE A 1147 -27.50 62.00 32.04
CA PHE A 1147 -26.66 61.36 33.11
C PHE A 1147 -27.23 60.48 34.27
N GLY A 1148 -26.53 59.35 34.56
CA GLY A 1148 -26.16 58.92 35.94
C GLY A 1148 -26.52 57.50 36.45
N GLY A 1149 -25.62 56.84 37.22
CA GLY A 1149 -25.95 55.73 38.16
C GLY A 1149 -25.01 54.51 38.15
N ALA A 1150 -24.67 53.93 39.32
CA ALA A 1150 -23.63 52.86 39.45
C ALA A 1150 -23.97 51.70 40.41
N GLY A 1151 -23.42 50.51 40.11
CA GLY A 1151 -22.74 49.60 41.07
C GLY A 1151 -23.54 48.62 41.96
N GLY A 1152 -23.08 47.35 42.03
CA GLY A 1152 -23.44 46.37 43.07
C GLY A 1152 -23.54 44.92 42.59
N GLY A 1153 -23.34 43.94 43.49
CA GLY A 1153 -23.56 42.51 43.24
C GLY A 1153 -23.25 41.63 44.47
N PHE A 1154 -23.70 40.36 44.49
CA PHE A 1154 -23.19 39.20 45.26
C PHE A 1154 -24.14 37.99 45.07
N GLY A 1155 -23.61 36.76 45.04
CA GLY A 1155 -24.26 35.53 44.53
C GLY A 1155 -25.27 34.79 45.42
N GLY A 1156 -25.72 33.60 44.96
CA GLY A 1156 -26.45 32.65 45.83
C GLY A 1156 -27.43 31.64 45.19
N ALA A 1157 -26.94 30.46 44.80
CA ALA A 1157 -27.59 29.13 44.83
C ALA A 1157 -29.12 28.90 44.57
N GLY A 1158 -29.43 28.17 43.49
CA GLY A 1158 -30.18 26.89 43.53
C GLY A 1158 -31.73 26.86 43.63
N GLY A 1159 -32.38 26.15 42.70
CA GLY A 1159 -33.79 25.75 42.80
C GLY A 1159 -34.31 24.96 41.58
N PHE A 1160 -35.07 23.88 41.79
CA PHE A 1160 -35.70 23.06 40.75
C PHE A 1160 -37.24 23.22 40.76
N GLY A 1161 -37.87 23.04 39.58
CA GLY A 1161 -39.31 22.81 39.42
C GLY A 1161 -40.05 23.95 38.68
N GLY A 1162 -41.03 23.67 37.81
CA GLY A 1162 -41.52 22.36 37.38
C GLY A 1162 -42.78 22.45 36.50
N ALA A 1163 -43.42 21.29 36.28
CA ALA A 1163 -44.57 21.05 35.38
C ALA A 1163 -44.27 21.21 33.86
N GLY A 1164 -44.92 20.48 32.95
CA GLY A 1164 -45.84 19.35 33.12
C GLY A 1164 -47.17 19.53 32.38
N GLY A 1165 -47.42 18.71 31.35
CA GLY A 1165 -48.69 18.70 30.62
C GLY A 1165 -48.72 17.70 29.47
N GLY A 1166 -49.54 16.65 29.60
CA GLY A 1166 -49.79 15.68 28.53
C GLY A 1166 -51.16 15.04 28.69
N PHE A 1167 -52.07 15.32 27.74
CA PHE A 1167 -53.42 14.76 27.63
C PHE A 1167 -53.86 14.88 26.14
N GLY A 1168 -54.63 13.95 25.55
CA GLY A 1168 -55.04 12.63 26.02
C GLY A 1168 -56.27 12.07 25.28
N GLY A 1169 -56.26 10.76 24.99
CA GLY A 1169 -57.38 10.01 24.37
C GLY A 1169 -57.47 10.13 22.84
N ALA A 1170 -58.02 9.17 22.09
CA ALA A 1170 -58.52 7.81 22.37
C ALA A 1170 -58.43 7.00 21.04
N GLY A 1171 -58.55 5.68 20.94
CA GLY A 1171 -58.86 4.63 21.90
C GLY A 1171 -59.72 3.54 21.22
N GLY A 1172 -59.42 2.26 21.46
CA GLY A 1172 -60.16 1.12 20.90
C GLY A 1172 -59.26 0.05 20.29
N GLY A 1173 -59.52 -1.22 20.61
CA GLY A 1173 -58.79 -2.36 20.06
C GLY A 1173 -59.56 -3.66 20.23
N PHE A 1174 -59.38 -4.53 19.23
CA PHE A 1174 -59.70 -5.96 19.18
C PHE A 1174 -58.69 -6.52 18.13
N GLY A 1175 -58.14 -7.72 18.18
CA GLY A 1175 -58.44 -8.89 19.00
C GLY A 1175 -57.97 -10.15 18.27
N GLY A 1176 -56.71 -10.53 18.48
CA GLY A 1176 -56.19 -11.92 18.42
C GLY A 1176 -56.05 -12.63 17.07
N ALA A 1177 -55.59 -13.89 17.02
CA ALA A 1177 -54.72 -14.63 17.95
C ALA A 1177 -54.35 -16.01 17.32
N GLY A 1178 -53.06 -16.40 17.36
CA GLY A 1178 -52.58 -17.74 16.94
C GLY A 1178 -52.42 -17.94 15.42
N GLY A 1179 -51.59 -18.88 14.96
CA GLY A 1179 -50.60 -19.67 15.73
C GLY A 1179 -50.00 -20.86 14.97
N ASN A 1180 -48.72 -21.13 15.25
CA ASN A 1180 -47.91 -22.37 15.06
C ASN A 1180 -48.07 -23.27 13.81
N GLY A 1181 -46.90 -23.58 13.21
CA GLY A 1181 -46.61 -24.85 12.53
C GLY A 1181 -46.59 -24.80 11.00
N GLY A 1182 -45.70 -25.51 10.29
CA GLY A 1182 -44.51 -26.24 10.78
C GLY A 1182 -44.17 -27.49 9.94
N ALA A 1183 -42.94 -27.54 9.39
CA ALA A 1183 -42.28 -28.67 8.73
C ALA A 1183 -42.94 -29.30 7.48
N GLY A 1184 -42.12 -29.69 6.50
CA GLY A 1184 -42.56 -30.42 5.30
C GLY A 1184 -41.47 -30.55 4.22
N LEU A 1185 -40.78 -31.69 4.19
CA LEU A 1185 -39.80 -32.05 3.15
C LEU A 1185 -40.51 -32.62 1.90
N GLY A 1186 -39.91 -32.53 0.71
CA GLY A 1186 -40.28 -33.41 -0.41
C GLY A 1186 -39.87 -33.04 -1.84
N GLY A 1187 -38.96 -33.83 -2.43
CA GLY A 1187 -39.28 -34.55 -3.68
C GLY A 1187 -38.94 -33.96 -5.07
N SER A 1188 -37.68 -34.10 -5.47
CA SER A 1188 -37.20 -34.75 -6.72
C SER A 1188 -37.98 -34.70 -8.06
N GLY A 1189 -37.27 -34.28 -9.12
CA GLY A 1189 -37.45 -34.72 -10.53
C GLY A 1189 -38.51 -33.98 -11.39
N GLY A 1190 -38.44 -34.00 -12.74
CA GLY A 1190 -37.36 -34.46 -13.63
C GLY A 1190 -37.79 -34.65 -15.11
N SER A 1191 -36.87 -34.38 -16.05
CA SER A 1191 -36.78 -34.94 -17.43
C SER A 1191 -37.69 -34.45 -18.59
N THR A 1192 -37.05 -34.31 -19.78
CA THR A 1192 -37.56 -34.52 -21.17
C THR A 1192 -38.59 -33.55 -21.80
N SER A 1193 -38.60 -33.24 -23.11
CA SER A 1193 -37.61 -33.41 -24.22
C SER A 1193 -38.06 -32.77 -25.56
N GLY A 1194 -37.11 -32.29 -26.40
CA GLY A 1194 -37.31 -31.87 -27.82
C GLY A 1194 -37.98 -30.49 -28.02
N GLY A 1195 -37.77 -29.73 -29.10
CA GLY A 1195 -37.00 -29.88 -30.35
C GLY A 1195 -37.55 -28.88 -31.40
N ASP A 1196 -36.91 -28.42 -32.48
CA ASP A 1196 -35.57 -28.52 -33.10
C ASP A 1196 -35.42 -27.29 -34.07
N GLY A 1197 -34.32 -26.91 -34.74
CA GLY A 1197 -32.93 -27.39 -34.88
C GLY A 1197 -32.28 -26.85 -36.19
N ALA A 1198 -30.95 -26.89 -36.31
CA ALA A 1198 -30.10 -26.62 -37.52
C ALA A 1198 -29.96 -25.15 -38.04
N ALA A 1199 -28.82 -24.70 -38.59
CA ALA A 1199 -27.51 -25.35 -38.84
C ALA A 1199 -26.35 -24.32 -38.99
N GLU A 1200 -25.11 -24.82 -38.83
CA GLU A 1200 -23.82 -24.41 -39.48
C GLU A 1200 -23.32 -22.95 -39.36
N ASP A 1201 -22.01 -22.63 -39.22
CA ASP A 1201 -20.78 -23.29 -38.71
C ASP A 1201 -19.66 -22.18 -38.76
N ASP A 1202 -18.41 -22.30 -38.29
CA ASP A 1202 -17.67 -23.36 -37.57
C ASP A 1202 -17.73 -23.14 -36.02
N GLY A 1203 -16.80 -23.52 -35.12
CA GLY A 1203 -15.51 -24.24 -35.20
C GLY A 1203 -14.75 -24.23 -33.85
N GLY A 1204 -14.76 -25.33 -33.10
CA GLY A 1204 -14.02 -25.49 -31.83
C GLY A 1204 -12.68 -26.24 -31.99
N CYS A 1205 -12.02 -26.76 -30.96
CA CYS A 1205 -12.19 -26.70 -29.50
C CYS A 1205 -10.86 -27.13 -28.84
N GLY A 1206 -10.60 -26.83 -27.55
CA GLY A 1206 -9.31 -27.19 -26.91
C GLY A 1206 -9.42 -27.56 -25.42
N CYS A 1207 -9.06 -28.80 -25.07
CA CYS A 1207 -8.88 -29.24 -23.68
C CYS A 1207 -7.65 -30.16 -23.53
N ARG A 1208 -6.68 -29.68 -22.75
CA ARG A 1208 -5.73 -30.42 -21.89
C ARG A 1208 -5.25 -31.85 -22.28
N ALA A 1209 -3.96 -31.90 -22.65
CA ALA A 1209 -2.84 -32.33 -21.76
C ALA A 1209 -2.14 -33.71 -21.95
N ALA A 1210 -0.80 -33.62 -21.75
CA ALA A 1210 0.12 -34.56 -21.09
C ALA A 1210 0.87 -35.65 -21.90
N GLY A 1211 2.18 -35.76 -21.62
CA GLY A 1211 3.12 -36.83 -22.01
C GLY A 1211 4.07 -36.46 -23.17
N GLY A 1212 5.42 -36.59 -23.06
CA GLY A 1212 6.25 -36.79 -21.86
C GLY A 1212 7.65 -37.39 -22.13
N GLU A 1213 8.69 -36.83 -21.48
CA GLU A 1213 10.06 -37.40 -21.29
C GLU A 1213 10.92 -37.56 -22.59
N SER A 1214 12.23 -37.87 -22.61
CA SER A 1214 13.20 -38.25 -21.55
C SER A 1214 14.69 -38.01 -21.93
N THR A 1215 15.56 -37.61 -20.97
CA THR A 1215 16.99 -38.06 -20.78
C THR A 1215 18.09 -37.83 -21.87
N SER A 1216 19.42 -37.84 -21.60
CA SER A 1216 20.24 -37.55 -20.40
C SER A 1216 21.78 -37.54 -20.66
N GLN A 1217 22.55 -36.90 -19.76
CA GLN A 1217 23.91 -37.25 -19.30
C GLN A 1217 25.03 -37.66 -20.33
N GLY A 1218 26.03 -36.78 -20.53
CA GLY A 1218 27.13 -36.66 -19.55
C GLY A 1218 28.59 -37.08 -19.90
N SER A 1219 29.53 -36.36 -19.25
CA SER A 1219 30.89 -36.79 -18.84
C SER A 1219 32.12 -36.72 -19.80
N ALA A 1220 32.86 -35.61 -19.67
CA ALA A 1220 34.18 -35.56 -18.97
C ALA A 1220 35.54 -35.44 -19.71
N LEU A 1221 36.44 -34.70 -19.02
CA LEU A 1221 37.90 -34.87 -18.85
C LEU A 1221 38.95 -34.17 -19.78
N LEU A 1222 39.63 -33.16 -19.17
CA LEU A 1222 41.10 -32.95 -19.12
C LEU A 1222 41.94 -32.55 -20.38
N LEU A 1223 42.49 -31.32 -20.42
CA LEU A 1223 43.91 -30.95 -20.08
C LEU A 1223 44.45 -29.61 -20.64
N LEU A 1224 45.30 -28.92 -19.83
CA LEU A 1224 46.34 -27.91 -20.17
C LEU A 1224 45.92 -26.55 -20.80
N GLY A 1225 46.58 -25.41 -20.52
CA GLY A 1225 47.58 -25.11 -19.48
C GLY A 1225 48.47 -23.86 -19.73
N GLY A 1226 48.69 -23.04 -18.68
CA GLY A 1226 49.76 -22.00 -18.60
C GLY A 1226 49.31 -20.53 -18.75
N LEU A 1227 50.04 -19.51 -18.28
CA LEU A 1227 51.26 -19.52 -17.43
C LEU A 1227 51.57 -18.11 -16.80
N ALA A 1228 51.98 -18.07 -15.52
CA ALA A 1228 52.78 -16.99 -14.84
C ALA A 1228 52.20 -15.54 -14.75
N ALA A 1229 52.54 -14.66 -13.80
CA ALA A 1229 53.14 -14.68 -12.43
C ALA A 1229 52.93 -13.24 -11.80
N MET A 1230 53.44 -12.77 -10.64
CA MET A 1230 54.44 -13.25 -9.66
C MET A 1230 54.27 -12.59 -8.26
N VAL A 1231 54.82 -13.24 -7.22
CA VAL A 1231 55.32 -12.79 -5.89
C VAL A 1231 55.21 -11.29 -5.47
N GLY A 1232 54.84 -10.94 -4.22
CA GLY A 1232 54.42 -11.77 -3.07
C GLY A 1232 54.62 -11.17 -1.65
N ARG A 1233 54.48 -12.02 -0.61
CA ARG A 1233 55.05 -12.05 0.78
C ARG A 1233 55.52 -10.71 1.45
N ARG A 1234 55.31 -10.43 2.77
CA ARG A 1234 54.88 -11.26 3.93
C ARG A 1234 54.61 -10.43 5.23
N ARG A 1235 53.57 -10.80 5.99
CA ARG A 1235 53.48 -11.04 7.47
C ARG A 1235 54.15 -10.09 8.53
N ARG A 1236 53.40 -9.93 9.65
CA ARG A 1236 53.80 -9.81 11.10
C ARG A 1236 54.33 -8.44 11.61
N VAL A 1237 54.21 -8.06 12.90
CA VAL A 1237 53.21 -8.36 13.98
C VAL A 1237 53.40 -7.44 15.21
N LYS A 1238 52.30 -7.09 15.92
CA LYS A 1238 52.17 -6.57 17.32
C LYS A 1238 52.94 -5.33 17.81
N ARG A 1239 52.17 -4.48 18.53
CA ARG A 1239 52.53 -3.58 19.66
C ARG A 1239 53.39 -2.33 19.35
N ALA A 1240 53.23 -1.20 20.05
CA ALA A 1240 52.12 -0.76 20.91
C ALA A 1240 52.20 0.75 21.20
N ALA A 1241 51.03 1.38 21.37
CA ALA A 1241 50.74 2.41 22.36
C ALA A 1241 49.29 2.16 22.81
#